data_AF-A0A1F3E057-F1
#
_entry.id   AF-A0A1F3E057-F1
#
_cell.length_a   1.000
_cell.length_b   1.000
_cell.length_c   1.000
_cell.angle_alpha   90.00
_cell.angle_beta   90.00
_cell.angle_gamma   90.00
#
_symmetry.space_group_name_H-M   'P 1'
#
loop_
_entity.id
_entity.type
_entity.pdbx_description
1 polymer ?
#
loop_
_entity_poly.entity_id
_entity_poly.type
_entity_poly.pdbx_seq_one_letter_code
_entity_poly.pdbx_strand_id
1 'polypeptide(L)'
;MEKHFKTLLIALILLPLNLFSEDINLSDQLFLSIRNGDINQVKSIIDIDKNLINSRNRLYSTPLIVAASVNKLEICNYLIDAGADINLENSNNYRAIHYAAYNNQFELVKKLVEKGAEIEVWNNRGRLPIHYAAYAGNIEMLEYFVKKGLKINTKAGDDGGTVLHFACNGKNLEMVKYLLNKGTDLSVVDNEGLSVLHWATSGGSIDIIKFLVEEKSMDIRITNSAGVGLFHSAAFGRNFEAIKYLIDKGFGISEKFEDGQTVLHLACDAGDLEFVRYVIEQGADVNAIDNRGTTPLNNAAFSGNVDVVALLMDKGAILAPKICKETACAESPTPLHNATWRSPNVVEYFISRNVDVNILDENYKSALHNAMQGDSIRSIKLLCDAKININQKDKNGMTALHYGAKRGKIDAIKLLLNYNPDLNIVDNSGRTALHYAAITGNLDVTDLLIKNNPKINIKDINGCTEVDLAYYYGNNEVAELIVSKGGKSVNKTKDLKNKELTFGESVIWYLDHSGYAIKTKNNLLIFDYWERQPLPENGCLNNGYINPDEIKDMNVTVFVSHTHMDHFSQVIFDWKDKIKNINYVLGFEHNTDIDYAFIPARETKMVGDVKVTPVTSNDSGQGFYVEVDGVKIFHPGDHTNISRDMCPNYTGDIKFLTEMNKKTDIAFYPVTGCRFQDKVALNMGTEFALKTMMPSIALPMHGTDNEYEYKRIAEEFNSSLKIESFKYPLNRGDRFFYKNGDSGLAKKD
;
A
#
# COMPACT_ATOMS: atom_id res chain seq x y z
N MET A 1 -7.54 11.95 10.43
CA MET A 1 -6.17 12.00 9.82
C MET A 1 -5.04 12.41 10.76
N GLU A 2 -5.24 13.29 11.75
CA GLU A 2 -4.16 13.68 12.68
C GLU A 2 -3.64 12.52 13.55
N LYS A 3 -4.51 11.55 13.88
CA LYS A 3 -4.10 10.29 14.53
C LYS A 3 -3.40 9.33 13.58
N HIS A 4 -3.67 9.33 12.26
CA HIS A 4 -2.92 8.48 11.33
C HIS A 4 -1.53 9.07 11.00
N PHE A 5 -1.41 10.40 10.95
CA PHE A 5 -0.10 11.05 10.82
C PHE A 5 0.71 10.97 12.13
N LYS A 6 0.10 11.18 13.30
CA LYS A 6 0.78 10.99 14.60
C LYS A 6 1.02 9.52 14.94
N THR A 7 0.14 8.57 14.62
CA THR A 7 0.36 7.15 14.94
C THR A 7 1.32 6.47 13.99
N LEU A 8 1.42 6.86 12.71
CA LEU A 8 2.49 6.36 11.82
C LEU A 8 3.85 6.99 12.18
N LEU A 9 3.87 8.24 12.63
CA LEU A 9 5.09 8.90 13.10
C LEU A 9 5.52 8.39 14.50
N ILE A 10 4.58 8.14 15.43
CA ILE A 10 4.85 7.64 16.79
C ILE A 10 5.13 6.13 16.81
N ALA A 11 4.53 5.32 15.93
CA ALA A 11 4.85 3.89 15.83
C ALA A 11 6.26 3.63 15.29
N LEU A 12 6.88 4.62 14.64
CA LEU A 12 8.31 4.62 14.27
C LEU A 12 9.22 5.21 15.36
N ILE A 13 8.66 5.79 16.44
CA ILE A 13 9.38 6.51 17.51
C ILE A 13 9.43 5.73 18.85
N LEU A 14 8.66 4.65 19.03
CA LEU A 14 8.56 3.94 20.33
C LEU A 14 8.88 2.43 20.29
N LEU A 15 9.92 2.02 19.57
CA LEU A 15 10.59 0.75 19.90
C LEU A 15 11.58 1.02 21.06
N PRO A 16 11.40 0.40 22.24
CA PRO A 16 12.37 0.54 23.32
C PRO A 16 13.69 -0.13 22.94
N LEU A 17 14.79 0.56 23.22
CA LEU A 17 16.14 0.02 23.23
C LEU A 17 16.20 -1.25 24.08
N ASN A 18 16.42 -2.39 23.43
CA ASN A 18 17.31 -3.46 23.86
C ASN A 18 17.04 -4.67 22.98
N LEU A 19 17.68 -4.71 21.81
CA LEU A 19 18.06 -5.93 21.07
C LEU A 19 18.96 -5.46 19.91
N PHE A 20 20.06 -6.17 19.73
CA PHE A 20 21.16 -5.94 18.77
C PHE A 20 22.28 -5.01 19.24
N SER A 21 23.23 -5.63 19.92
CA SER A 21 24.63 -5.23 19.95
C SER A 21 25.29 -5.58 18.62
N GLU A 22 25.16 -4.73 17.61
CA GLU A 22 26.00 -4.71 16.40
C GLU A 22 26.22 -3.24 16.02
N ASP A 23 27.42 -2.89 15.55
CA ASP A 23 27.86 -1.53 15.30
C ASP A 23 26.84 -0.70 14.48
N ILE A 24 26.04 0.14 15.15
CA ILE A 24 25.13 1.07 14.47
C ILE A 24 26.02 2.01 13.65
N ASN A 25 25.92 1.92 12.33
CA ASN A 25 26.65 2.79 11.42
C ASN A 25 26.35 4.26 11.78
N LEU A 26 27.37 5.11 11.72
CA LEU A 26 27.37 6.52 12.10
C LEU A 26 26.20 7.31 11.47
N SER A 27 25.77 6.94 10.26
CA SER A 27 24.57 7.50 9.61
C SER A 27 23.28 7.25 10.39
N ASP A 28 23.03 6.01 10.84
CA ASP A 28 21.82 5.69 11.61
C ASP A 28 21.84 6.39 12.98
N GLN A 29 23.02 6.48 13.61
CA GLN A 29 23.21 7.26 14.84
C GLN A 29 22.90 8.74 14.64
N LEU A 30 23.31 9.33 13.50
CA LEU A 30 23.02 10.73 13.17
C LEU A 30 21.51 10.99 13.14
N PHE A 31 20.76 10.19 12.37
CA PHE A 31 19.31 10.37 12.26
C PHE A 31 18.57 10.15 13.59
N LEU A 32 19.03 9.20 14.41
CA LEU A 32 18.51 8.99 15.76
C LEU A 32 18.79 10.21 16.67
N SER A 33 20.02 10.73 16.63
CA SER A 33 20.42 11.91 17.40
C SER A 33 19.57 13.13 17.05
N ILE A 34 19.30 13.36 15.77
CA ILE A 34 18.42 14.44 15.29
C ILE A 34 17.00 14.30 15.83
N ARG A 35 16.42 13.09 15.77
CA ARG A 35 15.07 12.83 16.29
C ARG A 35 15.00 13.07 17.79
N ASN A 36 16.02 12.65 18.53
CA ASN A 36 16.14 12.88 19.97
C ASN A 36 16.39 14.35 20.31
N GLY A 37 16.93 15.14 19.37
CA GLY A 37 17.31 16.53 19.58
C GLY A 37 18.68 16.69 20.26
N ASP A 38 19.54 15.67 20.19
CA ASP A 38 20.90 15.74 20.74
C ASP A 38 21.85 16.45 19.78
N ILE A 39 21.89 17.78 19.89
CA ILE A 39 22.74 18.60 19.03
C ILE A 39 24.24 18.33 19.22
N ASN A 40 24.67 17.89 20.40
CA ASN A 40 26.09 17.62 20.66
C ASN A 40 26.53 16.34 19.95
N GLN A 41 25.69 15.30 19.99
CA GLN A 41 25.94 14.07 19.24
C GLN A 41 25.86 14.31 17.72
N VAL A 42 24.90 15.12 17.24
CA VAL A 42 24.84 15.52 15.83
C VAL A 42 26.12 16.22 15.39
N LYS A 43 26.60 17.21 16.17
CA LYS A 43 27.86 17.92 15.89
C LYS A 43 29.04 16.96 15.85
N SER A 44 29.17 16.12 16.87
CA SER A 44 30.26 15.14 16.95
C SER A 44 30.26 14.19 15.75
N ILE A 45 29.10 13.71 15.29
CA ILE A 45 29.01 12.78 14.16
C ILE A 45 29.37 13.48 12.85
N ILE A 46 28.86 14.70 12.61
CA ILE A 46 29.18 15.47 11.40
C ILE A 46 30.65 15.90 11.36
N ASP A 47 31.26 16.17 12.52
CA ASP A 47 32.69 16.46 12.63
C ASP A 47 33.56 15.23 12.32
N ILE A 48 33.08 14.02 12.66
CA ILE A 48 33.75 12.75 12.32
C ILE A 48 33.65 12.46 10.81
N ASP A 49 32.45 12.60 10.22
CA ASP A 49 32.24 12.40 8.79
C ASP A 49 31.31 13.47 8.20
N LYS A 50 31.94 14.45 7.53
CA LYS A 50 31.24 15.56 6.88
C LYS A 50 30.35 15.13 5.73
N ASN A 51 30.60 13.97 5.10
CA ASN A 51 29.78 13.48 3.99
C ASN A 51 28.36 13.13 4.45
N LEU A 52 28.17 12.89 5.76
CA LEU A 52 26.87 12.57 6.32
C LEU A 52 25.91 13.75 6.34
N ILE A 53 26.37 14.99 6.17
CA ILE A 53 25.52 16.19 6.25
C ILE A 53 24.36 16.18 5.24
N ASN A 54 24.56 15.55 4.08
CA ASN A 54 23.56 15.34 3.03
C ASN A 54 23.24 13.86 2.80
N SER A 55 23.65 12.98 3.72
CA SER A 55 23.29 11.55 3.66
C SER A 55 21.78 11.39 3.65
N ARG A 56 21.30 10.29 3.08
CA ARG A 56 19.88 10.00 2.95
C ARG A 56 19.54 8.77 3.77
N ASN A 57 18.49 8.88 4.59
CA ASN A 57 17.92 7.70 5.25
C ASN A 57 17.04 6.90 4.27
N ARG A 58 16.40 5.84 4.76
CA ARG A 58 15.51 4.97 3.96
C ARG A 58 14.32 5.68 3.31
N LEU A 59 13.92 6.85 3.82
CA LEU A 59 12.87 7.69 3.21
C LEU A 59 13.46 8.76 2.28
N TYR A 60 14.74 8.62 1.93
CA TYR A 60 15.51 9.60 1.18
C TYR A 60 15.63 10.98 1.85
N SER A 61 15.30 11.07 3.15
CA SER A 61 15.35 12.35 3.87
C SER A 61 16.77 12.65 4.35
N THR A 62 17.22 13.89 4.15
CA THR A 62 18.48 14.41 4.67
C THR A 62 18.38 14.75 6.16
N PRO A 63 19.51 14.88 6.89
CA PRO A 63 19.55 15.40 8.24
C PRO A 63 18.71 16.67 8.44
N LEU A 64 18.80 17.63 7.50
CA LEU A 64 18.08 18.90 7.57
C LEU A 64 16.55 18.71 7.42
N ILE A 65 16.11 17.85 6.50
CA ILE A 65 14.70 17.51 6.33
C ILE A 65 14.15 16.87 7.62
N VAL A 66 14.89 15.90 8.18
CA VAL A 66 14.47 15.23 9.41
C VAL A 66 14.39 16.23 10.57
N ALA A 67 15.42 17.06 10.76
CA ALA A 67 15.43 18.09 11.80
C ALA A 67 14.25 19.07 11.69
N ALA A 68 13.93 19.53 10.47
CA ALA A 68 12.80 20.42 10.23
C ALA A 68 11.46 19.72 10.53
N SER A 69 11.32 18.44 10.12
CA SER A 69 10.11 17.64 10.33
C SER A 69 9.81 17.38 11.81
N VAL A 70 10.83 17.20 12.64
CA VAL A 70 10.71 16.98 14.09
C VAL A 70 10.86 18.25 14.94
N ASN A 71 10.80 19.42 14.30
CA ASN A 71 10.80 20.73 14.94
C ASN A 71 12.04 21.02 15.82
N LYS A 72 13.24 20.73 15.29
CA LYS A 72 14.53 20.95 15.98
C LYS A 72 15.28 22.15 15.41
N LEU A 73 14.80 23.36 15.70
CA LEU A 73 15.32 24.62 15.14
C LEU A 73 16.85 24.79 15.32
N GLU A 74 17.39 24.47 16.50
CA GLU A 74 18.84 24.58 16.76
C GLU A 74 19.68 23.65 15.87
N ILE A 75 19.20 22.43 15.65
CA ILE A 75 19.85 21.45 14.78
C ILE A 75 19.74 21.89 13.32
N CYS A 76 18.56 22.37 12.89
CA CYS A 76 18.39 22.95 11.56
C CYS A 76 19.39 24.10 11.33
N ASN A 77 19.51 25.00 12.30
CA ASN A 77 20.44 26.12 12.22
C ASN A 77 21.89 25.65 12.06
N TYR A 78 22.32 24.68 12.88
CA TYR A 78 23.66 24.10 12.78
C TYR A 78 23.89 23.45 11.41
N LEU A 79 22.98 22.61 10.93
CA LEU A 79 23.12 21.91 9.65
C LEU A 79 23.20 22.89 8.47
N ILE A 80 22.39 23.95 8.47
CA ILE A 80 22.45 25.03 7.47
C ILE A 80 23.81 25.73 7.51
N ASP A 81 24.30 26.06 8.71
CA ASP A 81 25.57 26.76 8.87
C ASP A 81 26.78 25.86 8.54
N ALA A 82 26.63 24.54 8.69
CA ALA A 82 27.61 23.53 8.33
C ALA A 82 27.60 23.16 6.83
N GLY A 83 26.69 23.71 6.03
CA GLY A 83 26.66 23.52 4.58
C GLY A 83 25.74 22.40 4.08
N ALA A 84 24.70 22.04 4.84
CA ALA A 84 23.66 21.15 4.34
C ALA A 84 22.99 21.75 3.10
N ASP A 85 22.75 20.91 2.09
CA ASP A 85 22.02 21.32 0.89
C ASP A 85 20.53 21.48 1.23
N ILE A 86 20.07 22.72 1.12
CA ILE A 86 18.74 23.18 1.52
C ILE A 86 17.66 22.74 0.52
N ASN A 87 18.03 22.48 -0.73
CA ASN A 87 17.11 22.19 -1.82
C ASN A 87 16.93 20.69 -2.08
N LEU A 88 17.62 19.83 -1.33
CA LEU A 88 17.36 18.39 -1.38
C LEU A 88 15.95 18.05 -0.90
N GLU A 89 15.38 17.03 -1.53
CA GLU A 89 14.05 16.53 -1.27
C GLU A 89 14.08 15.07 -0.83
N ASN A 90 13.07 14.67 -0.06
CA ASN A 90 12.90 13.27 0.30
C ASN A 90 12.09 12.50 -0.75
N SER A 91 11.84 11.21 -0.50
CA SER A 91 11.03 10.33 -1.36
C SER A 91 9.62 10.86 -1.72
N ASN A 92 9.10 11.86 -1.00
CA ASN A 92 7.80 12.49 -1.25
C ASN A 92 7.94 13.91 -1.83
N ASN A 93 9.12 14.27 -2.33
CA ASN A 93 9.48 15.62 -2.80
C ASN A 93 9.31 16.71 -1.72
N TYR A 94 9.35 16.34 -0.43
CA TYR A 94 9.37 17.33 0.64
C TYR A 94 10.80 17.80 0.88
N ARG A 95 10.97 19.11 0.77
CA ARG A 95 12.14 19.86 1.24
C ARG A 95 11.96 20.40 2.67
N ALA A 96 13.05 20.83 3.29
CA ALA A 96 13.04 21.37 4.66
C ALA A 96 12.05 22.55 4.84
N ILE A 97 11.89 23.40 3.82
CA ILE A 97 10.98 24.57 3.87
C ILE A 97 9.50 24.18 4.01
N HIS A 98 9.07 23.03 3.46
CA HIS A 98 7.70 22.54 3.63
C HIS A 98 7.41 22.19 5.08
N TYR A 99 8.33 21.45 5.72
CA TYR A 99 8.20 21.09 7.13
C TYR A 99 8.34 22.30 8.05
N ALA A 100 9.24 23.23 7.73
CA ALA A 100 9.38 24.49 8.47
C ALA A 100 8.06 25.30 8.46
N ALA A 101 7.41 25.43 7.30
CA ALA A 101 6.13 26.11 7.17
C ALA A 101 5.01 25.36 7.92
N TYR A 102 4.91 24.04 7.77
CA TYR A 102 3.90 23.22 8.43
C TYR A 102 3.99 23.27 9.96
N ASN A 103 5.20 23.22 10.49
CA ASN A 103 5.47 23.27 11.93
C ASN A 103 5.53 24.70 12.49
N ASN A 104 5.11 25.72 11.71
CA ASN A 104 5.10 27.12 12.12
C ASN A 104 6.48 27.68 12.54
N GLN A 105 7.56 27.24 11.90
CA GLN A 105 8.93 27.67 12.19
C GLN A 105 9.33 28.87 11.31
N PHE A 106 8.69 30.03 11.52
CA PHE A 106 8.89 31.18 10.64
C PHE A 106 10.35 31.67 10.57
N GLU A 107 11.08 31.62 11.69
CA GLU A 107 12.52 31.95 11.71
C GLU A 107 13.35 31.01 10.83
N LEU A 108 13.04 29.71 10.82
CA LEU A 108 13.71 28.76 9.95
C LEU A 108 13.37 29.04 8.48
N VAL A 109 12.10 29.33 8.17
CA VAL A 109 11.69 29.70 6.81
C VAL A 109 12.48 30.90 6.29
N LYS A 110 12.61 31.96 7.10
CA LYS A 110 13.44 33.12 6.74
C LYS A 110 14.89 32.74 6.47
N LYS A 111 15.52 31.98 7.38
CA LYS A 111 16.91 31.53 7.22
C LYS A 111 17.11 30.68 5.96
N LEU A 112 16.21 29.74 5.68
CA LEU A 112 16.25 28.90 4.48
C LEU A 112 16.18 29.76 3.21
N VAL A 113 15.24 30.70 3.13
CA VAL A 113 15.07 31.58 1.96
C VAL A 113 16.25 32.54 1.80
N GLU A 114 16.81 33.06 2.90
CA GLU A 114 18.04 33.87 2.89
C GLU A 114 19.25 33.09 2.35
N LYS A 115 19.28 31.77 2.57
CA LYS A 115 20.32 30.86 2.10
C LYS A 115 20.04 30.25 0.71
N GLY A 116 19.01 30.72 0.01
CA GLY A 116 18.71 30.31 -1.36
C GLY A 116 17.74 29.14 -1.50
N ALA A 117 16.91 28.87 -0.48
CA ALA A 117 15.80 27.93 -0.63
C ALA A 117 14.83 28.39 -1.73
N GLU A 118 14.53 27.49 -2.66
CA GLU A 118 13.45 27.68 -3.60
C GLU A 118 12.09 27.61 -2.86
N ILE A 119 11.15 28.48 -3.24
CA ILE A 119 9.84 28.58 -2.58
C ILE A 119 8.68 28.12 -3.46
N GLU A 120 8.83 28.18 -4.79
CA GLU A 120 7.85 27.67 -5.75
C GLU A 120 8.14 26.20 -6.06
N VAL A 121 8.19 25.41 -4.99
CA VAL A 121 8.53 23.98 -5.02
C VAL A 121 7.33 23.16 -4.61
N TRP A 122 6.94 22.21 -5.45
CA TRP A 122 5.78 21.37 -5.26
C TRP A 122 6.23 20.02 -4.70
N ASN A 123 5.70 19.59 -3.55
CA ASN A 123 5.86 18.21 -3.13
C ASN A 123 4.97 17.27 -3.94
N ASN A 124 5.05 15.96 -3.67
CA ASN A 124 4.26 14.95 -4.37
C ASN A 124 2.74 15.03 -4.14
N ARG A 125 2.27 15.90 -3.24
CA ARG A 125 0.84 16.22 -3.07
C ARG A 125 0.41 17.45 -3.86
N GLY A 126 1.32 17.99 -4.68
CA GLY A 126 1.16 19.27 -5.34
C GLY A 126 1.00 20.42 -4.34
N ARG A 127 1.70 20.45 -3.21
CA ARG A 127 1.56 21.53 -2.21
C ARG A 127 2.83 22.36 -2.07
N LEU A 128 2.72 23.66 -2.33
CA LEU A 128 3.72 24.69 -1.98
C LEU A 128 3.80 24.98 -0.47
N PRO A 129 4.92 25.56 0.03
CA PRO A 129 5.05 26.02 1.42
C PRO A 129 3.98 27.01 1.91
N ILE A 130 3.41 27.84 1.02
CA ILE A 130 2.36 28.81 1.38
C ILE A 130 1.06 28.12 1.86
N HIS A 131 0.72 26.95 1.32
CA HIS A 131 -0.44 26.17 1.79
C HIS A 131 -0.25 25.75 3.25
N TYR A 132 0.97 25.35 3.62
CA TYR A 132 1.31 24.99 4.98
C TYR A 132 1.38 26.18 5.93
N ALA A 133 1.80 27.36 5.46
CA ALA A 133 1.72 28.59 6.26
C ALA A 133 0.27 28.97 6.61
N ALA A 134 -0.66 28.81 5.66
CA ALA A 134 -2.09 29.01 5.90
C ALA A 134 -2.67 27.99 6.88
N TYR A 135 -2.34 26.71 6.71
CA TYR A 135 -2.72 25.66 7.66
C TYR A 135 -2.18 25.91 9.07
N ALA A 136 -0.93 26.37 9.19
CA ALA A 136 -0.33 26.73 10.47
C ALA A 136 -0.96 27.99 11.11
N GLY A 137 -1.73 28.77 10.34
CA GLY A 137 -2.39 29.98 10.81
C GLY A 137 -1.44 31.16 11.07
N ASN A 138 -0.22 31.15 10.53
CA ASN A 138 0.74 32.22 10.72
C ASN A 138 0.65 33.26 9.59
N ILE A 139 0.00 34.39 9.90
CA ILE A 139 -0.25 35.48 8.95
C ILE A 139 1.07 36.11 8.47
N GLU A 140 2.04 36.32 9.36
CA GLU A 140 3.32 36.94 9.00
C GLU A 140 4.13 36.07 8.02
N MET A 141 4.15 34.76 8.25
CA MET A 141 4.79 33.80 7.36
C MET A 141 4.09 33.73 6.00
N LEU A 142 2.76 33.77 5.99
CA LEU A 142 1.99 33.83 4.75
C LEU A 142 2.30 35.11 3.97
N GLU A 143 2.30 36.27 4.63
CA GLU A 143 2.67 37.56 4.03
C GLU A 143 4.09 37.56 3.48
N TYR A 144 5.03 36.93 4.19
CA TYR A 144 6.39 36.77 3.73
C TYR A 144 6.47 36.00 2.40
N PHE A 145 5.75 34.87 2.29
CA PHE A 145 5.68 34.11 1.05
C PHE A 145 5.02 34.89 -0.09
N VAL A 146 3.94 35.63 0.19
CA VAL A 146 3.29 36.49 -0.80
C VAL A 146 4.24 37.59 -1.29
N LYS A 147 4.98 38.21 -0.38
CA LYS A 147 6.01 39.21 -0.72
C LYS A 147 7.14 38.62 -1.57
N LYS A 148 7.43 37.33 -1.43
CA LYS A 148 8.43 36.61 -2.24
C LYS A 148 7.87 36.12 -3.59
N GLY A 149 6.60 36.39 -3.91
CA GLY A 149 6.02 36.16 -5.23
C GLY A 149 4.99 35.04 -5.29
N LEU A 150 4.75 34.31 -4.19
CA LEU A 150 3.70 33.28 -4.18
C LEU A 150 2.30 33.93 -4.18
N LYS A 151 1.35 33.32 -4.90
CA LYS A 151 -0.01 33.84 -5.00
C LYS A 151 -0.88 33.32 -3.85
N ILE A 152 -1.69 34.20 -3.28
CA ILE A 152 -2.58 33.88 -2.14
C ILE A 152 -3.75 32.96 -2.52
N ASN A 153 -4.05 32.81 -3.81
CA ASN A 153 -5.11 31.97 -4.34
C ASN A 153 -4.58 30.70 -5.04
N THR A 154 -3.29 30.38 -4.87
CA THR A 154 -2.72 29.16 -5.44
C THR A 154 -3.53 27.94 -5.01
N LYS A 155 -3.80 27.06 -5.97
CA LYS A 155 -4.37 25.73 -5.75
C LYS A 155 -3.25 24.72 -5.61
N ALA A 156 -3.42 23.79 -4.70
CA ALA A 156 -2.62 22.57 -4.66
C ALA A 156 -2.96 21.68 -5.87
N GLY A 157 -2.00 20.85 -6.30
CA GLY A 157 -2.14 19.97 -7.46
C GLY A 157 -3.14 18.84 -7.22
N ASP A 158 -2.82 17.94 -6.28
CA ASP A 158 -3.56 16.69 -6.09
C ASP A 158 -5.01 16.91 -5.66
N ASP A 159 -5.20 17.62 -4.55
CA ASP A 159 -6.53 17.84 -3.96
C ASP A 159 -7.24 19.07 -4.56
N GLY A 160 -6.53 19.99 -5.22
CA GLY A 160 -7.12 21.22 -5.77
C GLY A 160 -7.42 22.30 -4.73
N GLY A 161 -7.06 22.06 -3.46
CA GLY A 161 -7.34 22.96 -2.35
C GLY A 161 -6.59 24.28 -2.47
N THR A 162 -7.29 25.40 -2.31
CA THR A 162 -6.67 26.73 -2.26
C THR A 162 -6.07 27.02 -0.88
N VAL A 163 -5.21 28.04 -0.77
CA VAL A 163 -4.72 28.56 0.53
C VAL A 163 -5.85 28.77 1.57
N LEU A 164 -7.05 29.20 1.14
CA LEU A 164 -8.22 29.36 2.02
C LEU A 164 -8.76 28.02 2.56
N HIS A 165 -8.76 26.96 1.74
CA HIS A 165 -9.11 25.62 2.19
C HIS A 165 -8.15 25.15 3.30
N PHE A 166 -6.85 25.33 3.11
CA PHE A 166 -5.83 24.99 4.12
C PHE A 166 -6.01 25.79 5.41
N ALA A 167 -6.31 27.08 5.33
CA ALA A 167 -6.61 27.90 6.52
C ALA A 167 -7.86 27.41 7.27
N CYS A 168 -8.92 27.06 6.55
CA CYS A 168 -10.14 26.51 7.15
C CYS A 168 -9.87 25.19 7.89
N ASN A 169 -9.01 24.33 7.33
CA ASN A 169 -8.62 23.08 7.98
C ASN A 169 -7.66 23.29 9.17
N GLY A 170 -6.84 24.35 9.14
CA GLY A 170 -5.85 24.72 10.16
C GLY A 170 -6.40 25.22 11.50
N LYS A 171 -7.73 25.31 11.65
CA LYS A 171 -8.44 25.71 12.88
C LYS A 171 -8.16 27.13 13.40
N ASN A 172 -7.54 28.00 12.60
CA ASN A 172 -7.27 29.39 12.96
C ASN A 172 -8.27 30.36 12.27
N LEU A 173 -9.28 30.81 13.02
CA LEU A 173 -10.32 31.72 12.50
C LEU A 173 -9.75 33.05 12.00
N GLU A 174 -8.72 33.58 12.65
CA GLU A 174 -8.13 34.88 12.27
C GLU A 174 -7.39 34.79 10.94
N MET A 175 -6.73 33.66 10.64
CA MET A 175 -6.20 33.41 9.29
C MET A 175 -7.31 33.38 8.24
N VAL A 176 -8.44 32.70 8.51
CA VAL A 176 -9.58 32.65 7.58
C VAL A 176 -10.12 34.07 7.33
N LYS A 177 -10.39 34.86 8.38
CA LYS A 177 -10.85 36.25 8.25
C LYS A 177 -9.85 37.10 7.48
N TYR A 178 -8.56 36.95 7.75
CA TYR A 178 -7.49 37.66 7.06
C TYR A 178 -7.49 37.37 5.56
N LEU A 179 -7.56 36.10 5.16
CA LEU A 179 -7.60 35.71 3.75
C LEU A 179 -8.83 36.28 3.03
N LEU A 180 -10.02 36.22 3.67
CA LEU A 180 -11.23 36.82 3.12
C LEU A 180 -11.11 38.34 2.95
N ASN A 181 -10.48 39.03 3.89
CA ASN A 181 -10.19 40.46 3.78
C ASN A 181 -9.19 40.79 2.66
N LYS A 182 -8.34 39.84 2.25
CA LYS A 182 -7.48 39.94 1.06
C LYS A 182 -8.19 39.59 -0.24
N GLY A 183 -9.50 39.32 -0.19
CA GLY A 183 -10.33 39.07 -1.37
C GLY A 183 -10.28 37.63 -1.89
N THR A 184 -9.93 36.64 -1.06
CA THR A 184 -10.07 35.24 -1.47
C THR A 184 -11.54 34.87 -1.62
N ASP A 185 -11.87 34.16 -2.69
CA ASP A 185 -13.23 33.73 -3.00
C ASP A 185 -13.69 32.58 -2.09
N LEU A 186 -14.89 32.68 -1.52
CA LEU A 186 -15.52 31.67 -0.66
C LEU A 186 -16.22 30.56 -1.45
N SER A 187 -16.54 30.82 -2.73
CA SER A 187 -17.25 29.87 -3.60
C SER A 187 -16.34 28.81 -4.23
N VAL A 188 -15.03 28.92 -3.99
CA VAL A 188 -14.04 27.96 -4.47
C VAL A 188 -14.31 26.56 -3.94
N VAL A 189 -14.08 25.59 -4.81
CA VAL A 189 -14.07 24.17 -4.49
C VAL A 189 -12.76 23.54 -4.93
N ASP A 190 -12.40 22.46 -4.26
CA ASP A 190 -11.26 21.61 -4.58
C ASP A 190 -11.57 20.67 -5.77
N ASN A 191 -10.67 19.75 -6.11
CA ASN A 191 -10.83 18.84 -7.26
C ASN A 191 -11.98 17.83 -7.07
N GLU A 192 -12.40 17.57 -5.83
CA GLU A 192 -13.54 16.71 -5.50
C GLU A 192 -14.84 17.50 -5.35
N GLY A 193 -14.82 18.82 -5.60
CA GLY A 193 -15.98 19.69 -5.41
C GLY A 193 -16.27 20.02 -3.94
N LEU A 194 -15.35 19.75 -3.02
CA LEU A 194 -15.51 20.12 -1.60
C LEU A 194 -15.20 21.61 -1.42
N SER A 195 -16.07 22.29 -0.68
CA SER A 195 -15.91 23.71 -0.35
C SER A 195 -15.03 23.95 0.87
N VAL A 196 -14.69 25.22 1.12
CA VAL A 196 -14.01 25.66 2.34
C VAL A 196 -14.76 25.31 3.63
N LEU A 197 -16.10 25.21 3.59
CA LEU A 197 -16.91 24.78 4.74
C LEU A 197 -16.77 23.27 4.99
N HIS A 198 -16.61 22.44 3.96
CA HIS A 198 -16.25 21.03 4.14
C HIS A 198 -14.89 20.89 4.83
N TRP A 199 -13.89 21.66 4.38
CA TRP A 199 -12.54 21.63 4.96
C TRP A 199 -12.51 22.19 6.39
N ALA A 200 -13.28 23.23 6.70
CA ALA A 200 -13.49 23.74 8.06
C ALA A 200 -14.13 22.69 8.97
N THR A 201 -15.14 21.99 8.45
CA THR A 201 -15.87 20.94 9.16
C THR A 201 -14.98 19.72 9.42
N SER A 202 -14.14 19.34 8.44
CA SER A 202 -13.09 18.33 8.60
C SER A 202 -11.93 18.79 9.49
N GLY A 203 -11.68 20.09 9.63
CA GLY A 203 -10.74 20.65 10.60
C GLY A 203 -11.31 20.67 12.02
N GLY A 204 -12.63 20.85 12.17
CA GLY A 204 -13.33 20.76 13.45
C GLY A 204 -13.34 22.03 14.28
N SER A 205 -12.96 23.17 13.71
CA SER A 205 -13.08 24.44 14.42
C SER A 205 -14.53 24.93 14.36
N ILE A 206 -15.25 24.78 15.47
CA ILE A 206 -16.64 25.24 15.58
C ILE A 206 -16.77 26.73 15.29
N ASP A 207 -15.78 27.53 15.69
CA ASP A 207 -15.81 28.97 15.46
C ASP A 207 -15.72 29.30 13.97
N ILE A 208 -14.91 28.55 13.20
CA ILE A 208 -14.87 28.69 11.74
C ILE A 208 -16.18 28.21 11.11
N ILE A 209 -16.72 27.07 11.55
CA ILE A 209 -17.99 26.55 11.02
C ILE A 209 -19.13 27.54 11.27
N LYS A 210 -19.26 28.07 12.48
CA LYS A 210 -20.26 29.09 12.83
C LYS A 210 -20.04 30.39 12.07
N PHE A 211 -18.80 30.86 11.95
CA PHE A 211 -18.49 32.04 11.14
C PHE A 211 -18.93 31.86 9.68
N LEU A 212 -18.64 30.72 9.07
CA LEU A 212 -19.01 30.44 7.69
C LEU A 212 -20.53 30.25 7.50
N VAL A 213 -21.20 29.54 8.41
CA VAL A 213 -22.65 29.27 8.30
C VAL A 213 -23.49 30.46 8.73
N GLU A 214 -23.19 31.07 9.87
CA GLU A 214 -24.03 32.07 10.52
C GLU A 214 -23.68 33.50 10.06
N GLU A 215 -22.39 33.84 9.89
CA GLU A 215 -21.98 35.18 9.44
C GLU A 215 -21.81 35.29 7.92
N LYS A 216 -21.31 34.24 7.26
CA LYS A 216 -21.18 34.19 5.78
C LYS A 216 -22.35 33.54 5.08
N SER A 217 -23.37 33.10 5.81
CA SER A 217 -24.61 32.52 5.27
C SER A 217 -24.36 31.36 4.30
N MET A 218 -23.29 30.59 4.49
CA MET A 218 -23.06 29.39 3.71
C MET A 218 -24.09 28.33 4.07
N ASP A 219 -24.67 27.68 3.06
CA ASP A 219 -25.62 26.59 3.27
C ASP A 219 -24.93 25.43 4.00
N ILE A 220 -25.56 24.98 5.07
CA ILE A 220 -25.09 23.86 5.90
C ILE A 220 -25.35 22.51 5.21
N ARG A 221 -26.32 22.44 4.27
CA ARG A 221 -26.71 21.22 3.54
C ARG A 221 -25.96 21.02 2.23
N ILE A 222 -24.84 21.71 2.04
CA ILE A 222 -24.00 21.53 0.85
C ILE A 222 -23.46 20.10 0.74
N THR A 223 -23.37 19.64 -0.51
CA THR A 223 -22.74 18.37 -0.90
C THR A 223 -21.93 18.56 -2.19
N ASN A 224 -20.90 17.75 -2.39
CA ASN A 224 -20.26 17.63 -3.71
C ASN A 224 -21.06 16.71 -4.66
N SER A 225 -20.52 16.43 -5.85
CA SER A 225 -21.15 15.56 -6.86
C SER A 225 -21.27 14.09 -6.43
N ALA A 226 -20.45 13.64 -5.48
CA ALA A 226 -20.52 12.30 -4.88
C ALA A 226 -21.47 12.25 -3.68
N GLY A 227 -22.15 13.36 -3.34
CA GLY A 227 -23.04 13.43 -2.17
C GLY A 227 -22.32 13.60 -0.83
N VAL A 228 -21.01 13.86 -0.84
CA VAL A 228 -20.23 14.14 0.38
C VAL A 228 -20.66 15.50 0.92
N GLY A 229 -21.35 15.50 2.06
CA GLY A 229 -21.77 16.70 2.79
C GLY A 229 -20.99 16.94 4.09
N LEU A 230 -21.40 17.95 4.86
CA LEU A 230 -20.68 18.36 6.08
C LEU A 230 -20.61 17.28 7.16
N PHE A 231 -21.65 16.46 7.30
CA PHE A 231 -21.67 15.34 8.22
C PHE A 231 -20.55 14.33 7.89
N HIS A 232 -20.30 14.13 6.60
CA HIS A 232 -19.23 13.28 6.10
C HIS A 232 -17.85 13.86 6.44
N SER A 233 -17.65 15.15 6.16
CA SER A 233 -16.40 15.85 6.46
C SER A 233 -16.10 15.87 7.97
N ALA A 234 -17.11 16.10 8.82
CA ALA A 234 -16.95 16.12 10.28
C ALA A 234 -16.46 14.76 10.79
N ALA A 235 -17.06 13.68 10.29
CA ALA A 235 -16.73 12.33 10.71
C ALA A 235 -15.37 11.86 10.18
N PHE A 236 -15.02 12.19 8.93
CA PHE A 236 -13.69 11.94 8.38
C PHE A 236 -12.58 12.69 9.15
N GLY A 237 -12.87 13.95 9.52
CA GLY A 237 -12.03 14.75 10.40
C GLY A 237 -11.96 14.24 11.85
N ARG A 238 -12.92 13.39 12.25
CA ARG A 238 -13.15 12.93 13.63
C ARG A 238 -13.45 14.08 14.60
N ASN A 239 -14.23 15.06 14.15
CA ASN A 239 -14.56 16.25 14.93
C ASN A 239 -15.96 16.12 15.53
N PHE A 240 -16.02 15.68 16.78
CA PHE A 240 -17.28 15.36 17.45
C PHE A 240 -18.12 16.59 17.77
N GLU A 241 -17.48 17.72 18.08
CA GLU A 241 -18.15 19.00 18.27
C GLU A 241 -18.87 19.43 16.99
N ALA A 242 -18.22 19.26 15.84
CA ALA A 242 -18.84 19.55 14.54
C ALA A 242 -20.04 18.63 14.29
N ILE A 243 -19.93 17.33 14.60
CA ILE A 243 -21.07 16.40 14.46
C ILE A 243 -22.23 16.80 15.39
N LYS A 244 -21.96 17.13 16.66
CA LYS A 244 -22.97 17.63 17.61
C LYS A 244 -23.67 18.88 17.07
N TYR A 245 -22.89 19.85 16.61
CA TYR A 245 -23.43 21.06 16.00
C TYR A 245 -24.31 20.77 14.78
N LEU A 246 -23.92 19.83 13.92
CA LEU A 246 -24.72 19.42 12.77
C LEU A 246 -26.02 18.72 13.21
N ILE A 247 -25.99 17.83 14.22
CA ILE A 247 -27.21 17.21 14.77
C ILE A 247 -28.16 18.26 15.35
N ASP A 248 -27.63 19.24 16.09
CA ASP A 248 -28.40 20.37 16.63
C ASP A 248 -29.04 21.23 15.51
N LYS A 249 -28.46 21.23 14.30
CA LYS A 249 -29.01 21.87 13.10
C LYS A 249 -29.90 20.90 12.25
N GLY A 250 -30.25 19.74 12.81
CA GLY A 250 -31.23 18.81 12.26
C GLY A 250 -30.69 17.73 11.32
N PHE A 251 -29.39 17.41 11.37
CA PHE A 251 -28.84 16.27 10.61
C PHE A 251 -29.26 14.93 11.24
N GLY A 252 -29.56 13.93 10.41
CA GLY A 252 -30.05 12.63 10.87
C GLY A 252 -28.91 11.73 11.35
N ILE A 253 -29.06 11.13 12.54
CA ILE A 253 -28.04 10.23 13.12
C ILE A 253 -27.83 8.94 12.30
N SER A 254 -28.83 8.57 11.49
CA SER A 254 -28.86 7.36 10.65
C SER A 254 -28.42 7.62 9.20
N GLU A 255 -27.97 8.83 8.86
CA GLU A 255 -27.44 9.12 7.53
C GLU A 255 -26.27 8.18 7.21
N LYS A 256 -26.32 7.56 6.03
CA LYS A 256 -25.29 6.65 5.54
C LYS A 256 -24.31 7.37 4.63
N PHE A 257 -23.05 6.98 4.73
CA PHE A 257 -21.97 7.37 3.83
C PHE A 257 -22.08 6.59 2.51
N GLU A 258 -21.34 6.96 1.47
CA GLU A 258 -21.34 6.27 0.17
C GLU A 258 -21.02 4.77 0.29
N ASP A 259 -20.12 4.42 1.19
CA ASP A 259 -19.76 3.04 1.52
C ASP A 259 -20.73 2.35 2.49
N GLY A 260 -21.84 2.99 2.82
CA GLY A 260 -22.90 2.49 3.70
C GLY A 260 -22.61 2.64 5.19
N GLN A 261 -21.45 3.17 5.59
CA GLN A 261 -21.14 3.41 7.01
C GLN A 261 -22.14 4.40 7.62
N THR A 262 -22.19 4.49 8.95
CA THR A 262 -22.98 5.47 9.71
C THR A 262 -22.04 6.24 10.64
N VAL A 263 -22.50 7.32 11.27
CA VAL A 263 -21.66 8.00 12.28
C VAL A 263 -21.27 7.10 13.44
N LEU A 264 -22.09 6.11 13.79
CA LEU A 264 -21.74 5.14 14.83
C LEU A 264 -20.54 4.27 14.40
N HIS A 265 -20.43 3.88 13.12
CA HIS A 265 -19.25 3.17 12.61
C HIS A 265 -17.96 3.99 12.83
N LEU A 266 -18.00 5.27 12.48
CA LEU A 266 -16.84 6.17 12.57
C LEU A 266 -16.51 6.54 14.02
N ALA A 267 -17.52 6.70 14.88
CA ALA A 267 -17.35 6.90 16.31
C ALA A 267 -16.64 5.69 16.97
N CYS A 268 -17.02 4.48 16.59
CA CYS A 268 -16.44 3.23 17.10
C CYS A 268 -15.01 3.00 16.60
N ASP A 269 -14.70 3.32 15.34
CA ASP A 269 -13.32 3.33 14.84
C ASP A 269 -12.46 4.38 15.57
N ALA A 270 -13.06 5.54 15.85
CA ALA A 270 -12.37 6.59 16.57
C ALA A 270 -12.03 6.19 18.03
N GLY A 271 -12.88 5.37 18.65
CA GLY A 271 -12.73 4.88 20.01
C GLY A 271 -13.00 5.95 21.07
N ASP A 272 -13.87 6.93 20.79
CA ASP A 272 -14.32 7.90 21.79
C ASP A 272 -15.60 7.38 22.47
N LEU A 273 -15.47 6.91 23.71
CA LEU A 273 -16.57 6.29 24.44
C LEU A 273 -17.75 7.25 24.66
N GLU A 274 -17.48 8.51 25.00
CA GLU A 274 -18.54 9.47 25.32
C GLU A 274 -19.26 9.93 24.04
N PHE A 275 -18.54 10.05 22.94
CA PHE A 275 -19.18 10.30 21.66
C PHE A 275 -19.99 9.09 21.17
N VAL A 276 -19.49 7.86 21.29
CA VAL A 276 -20.26 6.64 20.97
C VAL A 276 -21.53 6.58 21.82
N ARG A 277 -21.45 6.85 23.12
CA ARG A 277 -22.61 6.92 24.02
C ARG A 277 -23.63 7.93 23.53
N TYR A 278 -23.20 9.15 23.23
CA TYR A 278 -24.06 10.19 22.71
C TYR A 278 -24.75 9.77 21.40
N VAL A 279 -24.02 9.20 20.44
CA VAL A 279 -24.57 8.74 19.16
C VAL A 279 -25.63 7.64 19.35
N ILE A 280 -25.41 6.69 20.26
CA ILE A 280 -26.40 5.66 20.60
C ILE A 280 -27.62 6.27 21.30
N GLU A 281 -27.43 7.23 22.19
CA GLU A 281 -28.52 7.96 22.87
C GLU A 281 -29.37 8.80 21.92
N GLN A 282 -28.79 9.30 20.83
CA GLN A 282 -29.52 9.95 19.74
C GLN A 282 -30.29 8.95 18.85
N GLY A 283 -30.23 7.65 19.13
CA GLY A 283 -31.01 6.62 18.43
C GLY A 283 -30.30 5.94 17.26
N ALA A 284 -28.97 5.99 17.19
CA ALA A 284 -28.23 5.25 16.17
C ALA A 284 -28.44 3.73 16.29
N ASP A 285 -28.59 3.05 15.15
CA ASP A 285 -28.66 1.58 15.09
C ASP A 285 -27.29 0.96 15.40
N VAL A 286 -27.20 0.31 16.55
CA VAL A 286 -26.00 -0.40 17.05
C VAL A 286 -25.58 -1.55 16.13
N ASN A 287 -26.51 -2.08 15.34
CA ASN A 287 -26.30 -3.19 14.42
C ASN A 287 -26.32 -2.77 12.94
N ALA A 288 -26.19 -1.46 12.67
CA ALA A 288 -26.10 -0.98 11.29
C ALA A 288 -24.99 -1.71 10.53
N ILE A 289 -25.24 -2.01 9.26
CA ILE A 289 -24.25 -2.63 8.36
C ILE A 289 -23.92 -1.68 7.21
N ASP A 290 -22.62 -1.55 6.93
CA ASP A 290 -22.09 -0.87 5.74
C ASP A 290 -22.17 -1.77 4.49
N ASN A 291 -21.76 -1.25 3.33
CA ASN A 291 -21.80 -1.98 2.06
C ASN A 291 -20.84 -3.19 2.02
N ARG A 292 -19.93 -3.30 2.99
CA ARG A 292 -19.02 -4.45 3.19
C ARG A 292 -19.53 -5.40 4.28
N GLY A 293 -20.70 -5.14 4.87
CA GLY A 293 -21.21 -5.90 6.00
C GLY A 293 -20.47 -5.63 7.32
N THR A 294 -19.67 -4.57 7.40
CA THR A 294 -19.03 -4.12 8.63
C THR A 294 -20.08 -3.56 9.59
N THR A 295 -19.92 -3.79 10.89
CA THR A 295 -20.78 -3.23 11.95
C THR A 295 -19.98 -2.23 12.79
N PRO A 296 -20.64 -1.39 13.62
CA PRO A 296 -19.93 -0.57 14.60
C PRO A 296 -19.06 -1.39 15.55
N LEU A 297 -19.50 -2.61 15.93
CA LEU A 297 -18.72 -3.52 16.77
C LEU A 297 -17.46 -4.02 16.08
N ASN A 298 -17.50 -4.26 14.76
CA ASN A 298 -16.31 -4.58 13.97
C ASN A 298 -15.26 -3.46 14.03
N ASN A 299 -15.69 -2.19 13.89
CA ASN A 299 -14.80 -1.03 13.98
C ASN A 299 -14.23 -0.83 15.39
N ALA A 300 -15.07 -0.97 16.43
CA ALA A 300 -14.63 -0.89 17.82
C ALA A 300 -13.60 -1.97 18.18
N ALA A 301 -13.82 -3.19 17.69
CA ALA A 301 -12.90 -4.30 17.91
C ALA A 301 -11.56 -4.09 17.20
N PHE A 302 -11.59 -3.61 15.96
CA PHE A 302 -10.39 -3.24 15.21
C PHE A 302 -9.61 -2.10 15.88
N SER A 303 -10.30 -1.06 16.35
CA SER A 303 -9.69 0.10 17.03
C SER A 303 -9.11 -0.26 18.40
N GLY A 304 -9.56 -1.36 19.00
CA GLY A 304 -9.03 -1.91 20.25
C GLY A 304 -9.58 -1.27 21.51
N ASN A 305 -10.65 -0.48 21.40
CA ASN A 305 -11.26 0.17 22.55
C ASN A 305 -12.24 -0.79 23.26
N VAL A 306 -11.78 -1.41 24.36
CA VAL A 306 -12.55 -2.37 25.16
C VAL A 306 -13.83 -1.75 25.75
N ASP A 307 -13.79 -0.49 26.18
CA ASP A 307 -14.96 0.17 26.77
C ASP A 307 -16.06 0.42 25.74
N VAL A 308 -15.67 0.80 24.52
CA VAL A 308 -16.62 0.94 23.39
C VAL A 308 -17.19 -0.43 23.01
N VAL A 309 -16.36 -1.47 22.94
CA VAL A 309 -16.82 -2.85 22.69
C VAL A 309 -17.82 -3.30 23.75
N ALA A 310 -17.52 -3.05 25.03
CA ALA A 310 -18.39 -3.37 26.16
C ALA A 310 -19.73 -2.63 26.05
N LEU A 311 -19.69 -1.32 25.81
CA LEU A 311 -20.90 -0.51 25.63
C LEU A 311 -21.78 -1.03 24.49
N LEU A 312 -21.19 -1.37 23.33
CA LEU A 312 -21.94 -1.89 22.19
C LEU A 312 -22.57 -3.25 22.51
N MET A 313 -21.83 -4.16 23.15
CA MET A 313 -22.36 -5.47 23.57
C MET A 313 -23.51 -5.31 24.57
N ASP A 314 -23.39 -4.40 25.54
CA ASP A 314 -24.45 -4.09 26.51
C ASP A 314 -25.70 -3.48 25.83
N LYS A 315 -25.52 -2.85 24.67
CA LYS A 315 -26.61 -2.30 23.83
C LYS A 315 -27.12 -3.28 22.78
N GLY A 316 -26.71 -4.55 22.83
CA GLY A 316 -27.23 -5.62 21.97
C GLY A 316 -26.56 -5.72 20.61
N ALA A 317 -25.29 -5.32 20.49
CA ALA A 317 -24.51 -5.53 19.28
C ALA A 317 -24.33 -7.03 18.96
N ILE A 318 -24.53 -7.39 17.70
CA ILE A 318 -24.45 -8.77 17.21
C ILE A 318 -23.00 -9.11 16.85
N LEU A 319 -22.51 -10.25 17.38
CA LEU A 319 -21.13 -10.73 17.16
C LEU A 319 -20.90 -11.37 15.78
N ALA A 320 -21.96 -11.83 15.11
CA ALA A 320 -21.90 -12.43 13.79
C ALA A 320 -23.20 -12.14 13.02
N PRO A 321 -23.35 -10.92 12.45
CA PRO A 321 -24.52 -10.60 11.65
C PRO A 321 -24.58 -11.49 10.40
N LYS A 322 -25.76 -12.03 10.07
CA LYS A 322 -25.97 -12.72 8.79
C LYS A 322 -26.04 -11.68 7.69
N ILE A 323 -25.02 -11.61 6.84
CA ILE A 323 -24.97 -10.68 5.71
C ILE A 323 -25.62 -11.35 4.49
N CYS A 324 -26.47 -10.61 3.78
CA CYS A 324 -27.13 -11.09 2.57
C CYS A 324 -26.12 -11.19 1.42
N LYS A 325 -26.13 -12.30 0.69
CA LYS A 325 -25.15 -12.71 -0.35
C LYS A 325 -25.17 -11.86 -1.64
N GLU A 326 -25.90 -10.76 -1.66
CA GLU A 326 -26.22 -10.02 -2.90
C GLU A 326 -25.16 -8.98 -3.27
N THR A 327 -24.29 -8.60 -2.33
CA THR A 327 -23.18 -7.67 -2.58
C THR A 327 -21.85 -8.43 -2.65
N ALA A 328 -21.17 -8.36 -3.79
CA ALA A 328 -19.88 -9.01 -4.09
C ALA A 328 -18.68 -8.41 -3.32
N CYS A 329 -18.89 -7.95 -2.09
CA CYS A 329 -17.90 -7.28 -1.27
C CYS A 329 -17.12 -8.30 -0.44
N ALA A 330 -15.80 -8.10 -0.39
CA ALA A 330 -14.82 -9.00 0.22
C ALA A 330 -15.07 -9.21 1.72
N GLU A 331 -14.59 -10.38 2.19
CA GLU A 331 -14.33 -10.78 3.58
C GLU A 331 -15.12 -9.97 4.62
N SER A 332 -16.18 -10.55 5.20
CA SER A 332 -16.78 -9.97 6.40
C SER A 332 -16.25 -10.62 7.67
N PRO A 333 -15.09 -10.17 8.19
CA PRO A 333 -14.56 -10.68 9.44
C PRO A 333 -15.53 -10.33 10.58
N THR A 334 -15.66 -11.25 11.54
CA THR A 334 -16.39 -10.97 12.78
C THR A 334 -15.58 -10.01 13.68
N PRO A 335 -16.18 -9.39 14.71
CA PRO A 335 -15.46 -8.49 15.59
C PRO A 335 -14.26 -9.18 16.26
N LEU A 336 -14.37 -10.48 16.55
CA LEU A 336 -13.25 -11.27 17.06
C LEU A 336 -12.10 -11.34 16.05
N HIS A 337 -12.37 -11.61 14.77
CA HIS A 337 -11.34 -11.62 13.72
C HIS A 337 -10.63 -10.27 13.60
N ASN A 338 -11.36 -9.16 13.66
CA ASN A 338 -10.78 -7.82 13.61
C ASN A 338 -9.91 -7.51 14.83
N ALA A 339 -10.34 -7.91 16.03
CA ALA A 339 -9.58 -7.71 17.26
C ALA A 339 -8.20 -8.39 17.21
N THR A 340 -8.08 -9.55 16.57
CA THR A 340 -6.82 -10.31 16.55
C THR A 340 -5.68 -9.66 15.80
N TRP A 341 -5.94 -8.71 14.90
CA TRP A 341 -4.89 -8.01 14.16
C TRP A 341 -4.02 -7.13 15.06
N ARG A 342 -4.63 -6.40 16.00
CA ARG A 342 -3.93 -5.35 16.77
C ARG A 342 -4.34 -5.21 18.23
N SER A 343 -5.41 -5.89 18.66
CA SER A 343 -6.13 -5.57 19.89
C SER A 343 -6.32 -6.79 20.81
N PRO A 344 -5.24 -7.38 21.36
CA PRO A 344 -5.36 -8.55 22.24
C PRO A 344 -6.24 -8.31 23.48
N ASN A 345 -6.33 -7.08 23.97
CA ASN A 345 -7.21 -6.74 25.11
C ASN A 345 -8.69 -6.94 24.76
N VAL A 346 -9.09 -6.67 23.51
CA VAL A 346 -10.46 -6.93 23.04
C VAL A 346 -10.68 -8.44 22.89
N VAL A 347 -9.69 -9.19 22.43
CA VAL A 347 -9.75 -10.67 22.37
C VAL A 347 -9.95 -11.25 23.77
N GLU A 348 -9.17 -10.79 24.75
CA GLU A 348 -9.30 -11.18 26.16
C GLU A 348 -10.68 -10.81 26.72
N TYR A 349 -11.18 -9.61 26.41
CA TYR A 349 -12.52 -9.20 26.79
C TYR A 349 -13.59 -10.13 26.19
N PHE A 350 -13.55 -10.43 24.89
CA PHE A 350 -14.49 -11.37 24.27
C PHE A 350 -14.45 -12.76 24.92
N ILE A 351 -13.25 -13.29 25.21
CA ILE A 351 -13.10 -14.56 25.95
C ILE A 351 -13.75 -14.46 27.34
N SER A 352 -13.53 -13.36 28.07
CA SER A 352 -14.13 -13.14 29.40
C SER A 352 -15.66 -13.07 29.38
N ARG A 353 -16.24 -12.73 28.23
CA ARG A 353 -17.70 -12.69 27.97
C ARG A 353 -18.23 -13.99 27.37
N ASN A 354 -17.43 -15.06 27.33
CA ASN A 354 -17.77 -16.36 26.76
C ASN A 354 -18.18 -16.30 25.27
N VAL A 355 -17.58 -15.39 24.50
CA VAL A 355 -17.73 -15.40 23.04
C VAL A 355 -17.07 -16.67 22.49
N ASP A 356 -17.76 -17.39 21.61
CA ASP A 356 -17.20 -18.57 20.95
C ASP A 356 -16.04 -18.17 20.04
N VAL A 357 -14.84 -18.66 20.38
CA VAL A 357 -13.61 -18.39 19.63
C VAL A 357 -13.55 -19.14 18.29
N ASN A 358 -14.44 -20.10 18.06
CA ASN A 358 -14.48 -20.92 16.84
C ASN A 358 -15.44 -20.39 15.77
N ILE A 359 -16.01 -19.19 15.97
CA ILE A 359 -16.79 -18.53 14.92
C ILE A 359 -15.91 -18.36 13.69
N LEU A 360 -16.45 -18.75 12.53
CA LEU A 360 -15.77 -18.65 11.24
C LEU A 360 -16.30 -17.47 10.43
N ASP A 361 -15.44 -16.88 9.62
CA ASP A 361 -15.87 -15.96 8.57
C ASP A 361 -16.43 -16.72 7.34
N GLU A 362 -16.81 -15.98 6.30
CA GLU A 362 -17.34 -16.54 5.05
C GLU A 362 -16.35 -17.38 4.24
N ASN A 363 -15.04 -17.23 4.50
CA ASN A 363 -13.97 -18.01 3.90
C ASN A 363 -13.57 -19.20 4.78
N TYR A 364 -14.37 -19.54 5.79
CA TYR A 364 -14.06 -20.58 6.78
C TYR A 364 -12.78 -20.31 7.59
N LYS A 365 -12.28 -19.06 7.60
CA LYS A 365 -11.16 -18.67 8.45
C LYS A 365 -11.64 -18.57 9.88
N SER A 366 -10.76 -18.94 10.80
CA SER A 366 -10.90 -18.66 12.23
C SER A 366 -10.10 -17.43 12.62
N ALA A 367 -10.40 -16.86 13.79
CA ALA A 367 -9.65 -15.72 14.34
C ALA A 367 -8.14 -15.99 14.47
N LEU A 368 -7.73 -17.27 14.58
CA LEU A 368 -6.32 -17.66 14.61
C LEU A 368 -5.59 -17.41 13.28
N HIS A 369 -6.27 -17.51 12.14
CA HIS A 369 -5.67 -17.18 10.83
C HIS A 369 -5.26 -15.71 10.79
N ASN A 370 -6.16 -14.82 11.21
CA ASN A 370 -5.92 -13.38 11.27
C ASN A 370 -4.84 -13.04 12.32
N ALA A 371 -4.86 -13.69 13.49
CA ALA A 371 -3.84 -13.52 14.51
C ALA A 371 -2.43 -13.89 14.01
N MET A 372 -2.31 -14.99 13.25
CA MET A 372 -1.05 -15.41 12.62
C MET A 372 -0.63 -14.44 11.51
N GLN A 373 -1.56 -13.91 10.72
CA GLN A 373 -1.27 -12.94 9.67
C GLN A 373 -0.75 -11.61 10.23
N GLY A 374 -1.37 -11.11 11.30
CA GLY A 374 -1.02 -9.88 11.99
C GLY A 374 0.14 -9.99 13.00
N ASP A 375 0.70 -11.20 13.19
CA ASP A 375 1.80 -11.47 14.13
C ASP A 375 1.46 -11.13 15.60
N SER A 376 0.18 -11.31 15.97
CA SER A 376 -0.33 -10.95 17.28
C SER A 376 -0.09 -12.07 18.29
N ILE A 377 1.14 -12.20 18.79
CA ILE A 377 1.58 -13.25 19.73
C ILE A 377 0.62 -13.40 20.92
N ARG A 378 0.18 -12.28 21.52
CA ARG A 378 -0.76 -12.31 22.65
C ARG A 378 -2.14 -12.82 22.24
N SER A 379 -2.66 -12.44 21.07
CA SER A 379 -3.94 -12.95 20.57
C SER A 379 -3.87 -14.44 20.28
N ILE A 380 -2.77 -14.91 19.66
CA ILE A 380 -2.52 -16.34 19.42
C ILE A 380 -2.58 -17.12 20.73
N LYS A 381 -1.86 -16.63 21.77
CA LYS A 381 -1.86 -17.25 23.10
C LYS A 381 -3.26 -17.32 23.70
N LEU A 382 -3.96 -16.19 23.74
CA LEU A 382 -5.30 -16.09 24.31
C LEU A 382 -6.30 -17.06 23.64
N LEU A 383 -6.29 -17.11 22.29
CA LEU A 383 -7.17 -18.00 21.54
C LEU A 383 -6.84 -19.48 21.77
N CYS A 384 -5.54 -19.84 21.81
CA CYS A 384 -5.12 -21.21 22.09
C CYS A 384 -5.45 -21.65 23.52
N ASP A 385 -5.25 -20.76 24.50
CA ASP A 385 -5.64 -20.99 25.89
C ASP A 385 -7.18 -21.17 26.01
N ALA A 386 -7.95 -20.43 25.20
CA ALA A 386 -9.41 -20.57 25.05
C ALA A 386 -9.85 -21.74 24.16
N LYS A 387 -8.96 -22.67 23.81
CA LYS A 387 -9.25 -23.91 23.06
C LYS A 387 -9.85 -23.69 21.66
N ILE A 388 -9.37 -22.68 20.94
CA ILE A 388 -9.66 -22.53 19.51
C ILE A 388 -9.24 -23.78 18.72
N ASN A 389 -9.98 -24.12 17.66
CA ASN A 389 -9.58 -25.14 16.70
C ASN A 389 -8.31 -24.71 15.94
N ILE A 390 -7.15 -25.13 16.46
CA ILE A 390 -5.82 -24.81 15.92
C ILE A 390 -5.61 -25.30 14.48
N ASN A 391 -6.36 -26.33 14.08
CA ASN A 391 -6.26 -27.01 12.79
C ASN A 391 -7.40 -26.61 11.82
N GLN A 392 -8.16 -25.56 12.12
CA GLN A 392 -9.21 -25.06 11.23
C GLN A 392 -8.61 -24.77 9.85
N LYS A 393 -9.29 -25.25 8.80
CA LYS A 393 -8.95 -24.99 7.40
C LYS A 393 -9.85 -23.90 6.84
N ASP A 394 -9.28 -22.94 6.12
CA ASP A 394 -10.04 -21.97 5.32
C ASP A 394 -10.56 -22.59 4.01
N LYS A 395 -11.21 -21.79 3.16
CA LYS A 395 -11.74 -22.20 1.84
C LYS A 395 -10.68 -22.81 0.91
N ASN A 396 -9.41 -22.42 1.08
CA ASN A 396 -8.27 -22.89 0.31
C ASN A 396 -7.60 -24.11 0.95
N GLY A 397 -8.14 -24.58 2.07
CA GLY A 397 -7.58 -25.66 2.85
C GLY A 397 -6.38 -25.24 3.70
N MET A 398 -6.03 -23.96 3.76
CA MET A 398 -4.90 -23.49 4.55
C MET A 398 -5.30 -23.41 6.02
N THR A 399 -4.35 -23.75 6.90
CA THR A 399 -4.47 -23.53 8.35
C THR A 399 -3.67 -22.31 8.77
N ALA A 400 -3.88 -21.83 10.00
CA ALA A 400 -3.11 -20.73 10.57
C ALA A 400 -1.57 -20.96 10.53
N LEU A 401 -1.12 -22.21 10.64
CA LEU A 401 0.29 -22.57 10.50
C LEU A 401 0.84 -22.34 9.08
N HIS A 402 0.02 -22.58 8.03
CA HIS A 402 0.40 -22.28 6.65
C HIS A 402 0.64 -20.78 6.44
N TYR A 403 -0.25 -19.93 7.00
CA TYR A 403 -0.10 -18.48 6.96
C TYR A 403 1.18 -18.03 7.68
N GLY A 404 1.44 -18.60 8.87
CA GLY A 404 2.67 -18.35 9.61
C GLY A 404 3.93 -18.68 8.81
N ALA A 405 3.96 -19.88 8.20
CA ALA A 405 5.10 -20.33 7.41
C ALA A 405 5.32 -19.47 6.16
N LYS A 406 4.26 -19.21 5.38
CA LYS A 406 4.32 -18.36 4.17
C LYS A 406 4.78 -16.92 4.48
N ARG A 407 4.50 -16.39 5.67
CA ARG A 407 4.87 -15.02 6.07
C ARG A 407 6.13 -14.96 6.94
N GLY A 408 6.81 -16.08 7.18
CA GLY A 408 8.03 -16.11 7.99
C GLY A 408 7.82 -15.71 9.46
N LYS A 409 6.65 -15.99 10.05
CA LYS A 409 6.29 -15.55 11.42
C LYS A 409 6.91 -16.45 12.49
N ILE A 410 8.23 -16.34 12.66
CA ILE A 410 9.05 -17.22 13.51
C ILE A 410 8.49 -17.33 14.94
N ASP A 411 8.28 -16.21 15.63
CA ASP A 411 7.86 -16.23 17.04
C ASP A 411 6.41 -16.69 17.23
N ALA A 412 5.53 -16.35 16.28
CA ALA A 412 4.16 -16.84 16.25
C ALA A 412 4.12 -18.36 16.07
N ILE A 413 4.95 -18.91 15.17
CA ILE A 413 5.07 -20.36 14.96
C ILE A 413 5.64 -21.04 16.20
N LYS A 414 6.72 -20.50 16.81
CA LYS A 414 7.27 -21.04 18.07
C LYS A 414 6.19 -21.15 19.14
N LEU A 415 5.38 -20.11 19.32
CA LEU A 415 4.27 -20.14 20.28
C LEU A 415 3.23 -21.19 19.89
N LEU A 416 2.80 -21.21 18.63
CA LEU A 416 1.76 -22.12 18.14
C LEU A 416 2.16 -23.59 18.33
N LEU A 417 3.44 -23.93 18.09
CA LEU A 417 3.99 -25.27 18.26
C LEU A 417 3.85 -25.81 19.70
N ASN A 418 3.87 -24.93 20.72
CA ASN A 418 3.62 -25.34 22.12
C ASN A 418 2.21 -25.88 22.35
N TYR A 419 1.27 -25.63 21.43
CA TYR A 419 -0.10 -26.13 21.46
C TYR A 419 -0.32 -27.35 20.54
N ASN A 420 0.76 -27.95 20.02
CA ASN A 420 0.75 -29.18 19.21
C ASN A 420 -0.19 -29.16 17.99
N PRO A 421 -0.06 -28.17 17.06
CA PRO A 421 -0.80 -28.18 15.80
C PRO A 421 -0.41 -29.40 14.94
N ASP A 422 -1.30 -29.86 14.07
CA ASP A 422 -0.94 -30.89 13.09
C ASP A 422 -0.11 -30.27 11.96
N LEU A 423 1.17 -30.63 11.91
CA LEU A 423 2.12 -30.10 10.93
C LEU A 423 1.91 -30.64 9.51
N ASN A 424 1.04 -31.65 9.35
CA ASN A 424 0.91 -32.43 8.12
C ASN A 424 -0.38 -32.14 7.35
N ILE A 425 -1.19 -31.20 7.82
CA ILE A 425 -2.38 -30.77 7.08
C ILE A 425 -1.92 -30.17 5.76
N VAL A 426 -2.60 -30.56 4.68
CA VAL A 426 -2.39 -30.03 3.34
C VAL A 426 -3.51 -29.10 2.91
N ASP A 427 -3.14 -28.03 2.22
CA ASP A 427 -4.05 -27.13 1.51
C ASP A 427 -4.65 -27.79 0.25
N ASN A 428 -5.45 -27.04 -0.51
CA ASN A 428 -6.05 -27.52 -1.77
C ASN A 428 -5.00 -27.76 -2.89
N SER A 429 -3.76 -27.30 -2.70
CA SER A 429 -2.62 -27.57 -3.58
C SER A 429 -1.80 -28.79 -3.13
N GLY A 430 -2.22 -29.48 -2.06
CA GLY A 430 -1.48 -30.60 -1.49
C GLY A 430 -0.23 -30.19 -0.70
N ARG A 431 -0.10 -28.91 -0.32
CA ARG A 431 1.08 -28.34 0.34
C ARG A 431 0.86 -28.24 1.84
N THR A 432 1.87 -28.63 2.61
CA THR A 432 1.96 -28.42 4.06
C THR A 432 2.61 -27.08 4.39
N ALA A 433 2.63 -26.69 5.67
CA ALA A 433 3.40 -25.53 6.13
C ALA A 433 4.90 -25.62 5.79
N LEU A 434 5.49 -26.82 5.77
CA LEU A 434 6.89 -27.03 5.39
C LEU A 434 7.13 -26.74 3.90
N HIS A 435 6.16 -27.01 3.03
CA HIS A 435 6.25 -26.61 1.61
C HIS A 435 6.33 -25.09 1.48
N TYR A 436 5.54 -24.34 2.25
CA TYR A 436 5.59 -22.88 2.21
C TYR A 436 6.90 -22.32 2.75
N ALA A 437 7.43 -22.88 3.85
CA ALA A 437 8.76 -22.50 4.35
C ALA A 437 9.87 -22.73 3.31
N ALA A 438 9.78 -23.84 2.56
CA ALA A 438 10.66 -24.15 1.44
C ALA A 438 10.53 -23.18 0.27
N ILE A 439 9.30 -22.80 -0.11
CA ILE A 439 9.02 -21.83 -1.18
C ILE A 439 9.61 -20.46 -0.83
N THR A 440 9.39 -20.00 0.41
CA THR A 440 9.79 -18.65 0.83
C THR A 440 11.24 -18.56 1.30
N GLY A 441 11.95 -19.69 1.36
CA GLY A 441 13.36 -19.73 1.75
C GLY A 441 13.60 -19.34 3.20
N ASN A 442 12.60 -19.50 4.09
CA ASN A 442 12.75 -19.11 5.48
C ASN A 442 13.41 -20.25 6.27
N LEU A 443 14.73 -20.14 6.47
CA LEU A 443 15.55 -21.17 7.11
C LEU A 443 15.15 -21.41 8.57
N ASP A 444 14.90 -20.36 9.34
CA ASP A 444 14.48 -20.44 10.74
C ASP A 444 13.12 -21.14 10.91
N VAL A 445 12.14 -20.77 10.09
CA VAL A 445 10.83 -21.45 10.08
C VAL A 445 11.00 -22.92 9.69
N THR A 446 11.83 -23.22 8.70
CA THR A 446 12.09 -24.60 8.27
C THR A 446 12.70 -25.42 9.42
N ASP A 447 13.73 -24.90 10.08
CA ASP A 447 14.38 -25.54 11.22
C ASP A 447 13.41 -25.76 12.39
N LEU A 448 12.59 -24.75 12.72
CA LEU A 448 11.55 -24.87 13.75
C LEU A 448 10.54 -25.98 13.46
N LEU A 449 10.03 -26.02 12.23
CA LEU A 449 9.09 -27.06 11.81
C LEU A 449 9.76 -28.43 11.89
N ILE A 450 10.94 -28.60 11.29
CA ILE A 450 11.71 -29.86 11.29
C ILE A 450 11.97 -30.39 12.71
N LYS A 451 12.35 -29.53 13.66
CA LYS A 451 12.59 -29.90 15.06
C LYS A 451 11.37 -30.49 15.76
N ASN A 452 10.16 -30.24 15.22
CA ASN A 452 8.91 -30.79 15.71
C ASN A 452 8.42 -31.99 14.89
N ASN A 453 9.31 -32.64 14.14
CA ASN A 453 9.11 -33.93 13.45
C ASN A 453 7.89 -34.00 12.50
N PRO A 454 7.74 -33.08 11.53
CA PRO A 454 6.73 -33.18 10.48
C PRO A 454 7.04 -34.38 9.58
N LYS A 455 6.03 -34.86 8.85
CA LYS A 455 6.25 -35.75 7.71
C LYS A 455 6.93 -34.96 6.60
N ILE A 456 8.03 -35.50 6.10
CA ILE A 456 8.81 -34.95 4.98
C ILE A 456 8.56 -35.81 3.74
N ASN A 457 8.69 -35.23 2.54
CA ASN A 457 8.45 -35.88 1.24
C ASN A 457 6.96 -36.06 0.93
N ILE A 458 6.08 -35.25 1.54
CA ILE A 458 4.71 -35.13 1.05
C ILE A 458 4.79 -34.50 -0.34
N LYS A 459 3.96 -34.96 -1.28
CA LYS A 459 3.93 -34.45 -2.64
C LYS A 459 2.71 -33.54 -2.82
N ASP A 460 2.95 -32.36 -3.38
CA ASP A 460 1.89 -31.45 -3.80
C ASP A 460 1.14 -31.99 -5.04
N ILE A 461 0.10 -31.28 -5.50
CA ILE A 461 -0.69 -31.71 -6.67
C ILE A 461 0.12 -31.83 -7.98
N ASN A 462 1.30 -31.20 -8.04
CA ASN A 462 2.22 -31.29 -9.17
C ASN A 462 3.29 -32.38 -8.96
N GLY A 463 3.22 -33.12 -7.85
CA GLY A 463 4.17 -34.17 -7.52
C GLY A 463 5.48 -33.67 -6.90
N CYS A 464 5.58 -32.37 -6.56
CA CYS A 464 6.79 -31.77 -5.99
C CYS A 464 6.85 -32.00 -4.47
N THR A 465 8.03 -32.34 -3.95
CA THR A 465 8.32 -32.33 -2.50
C THR A 465 8.77 -30.95 -2.03
N GLU A 466 8.94 -30.78 -0.73
CA GLU A 466 9.49 -29.56 -0.12
C GLU A 466 10.89 -29.25 -0.65
N VAL A 467 11.72 -30.28 -0.88
CA VAL A 467 13.07 -30.15 -1.44
C VAL A 467 13.02 -29.69 -2.90
N ASP A 468 12.10 -30.24 -3.71
CA ASP A 468 11.94 -29.83 -5.10
C ASP A 468 11.56 -28.34 -5.20
N LEU A 469 10.64 -27.89 -4.34
CA LEU A 469 10.22 -26.49 -4.30
C LEU A 469 11.35 -25.57 -3.82
N ALA A 470 12.07 -25.94 -2.76
CA ALA A 470 13.21 -25.15 -2.28
C ALA A 470 14.23 -24.90 -3.41
N TYR A 471 14.63 -25.94 -4.14
CA TYR A 471 15.52 -25.77 -5.30
C TYR A 471 14.88 -24.96 -6.44
N TYR A 472 13.59 -25.13 -6.70
CA TYR A 472 12.88 -24.38 -7.75
C TYR A 472 12.92 -22.86 -7.48
N TYR A 473 12.73 -22.43 -6.24
CA TYR A 473 12.82 -21.02 -5.85
C TYR A 473 14.25 -20.55 -5.52
N GLY A 474 15.27 -21.41 -5.66
CA GLY A 474 16.67 -21.04 -5.42
C GLY A 474 17.07 -21.02 -3.94
N ASN A 475 16.27 -21.61 -3.06
CA ASN A 475 16.49 -21.65 -1.61
C ASN A 475 17.35 -22.87 -1.22
N ASN A 476 18.61 -22.87 -1.67
CA ASN A 476 19.49 -24.04 -1.54
C ASN A 476 19.75 -24.46 -0.10
N GLU A 477 19.98 -23.51 0.81
CA GLU A 477 20.25 -23.80 2.23
C GLU A 477 19.06 -24.49 2.90
N VAL A 478 17.83 -24.06 2.58
CA VAL A 478 16.60 -24.71 3.04
C VAL A 478 16.48 -26.12 2.46
N ALA A 479 16.80 -26.31 1.19
CA ALA A 479 16.80 -27.63 0.56
C ALA A 479 17.80 -28.58 1.25
N GLU A 480 19.02 -28.11 1.49
CA GLU A 480 20.09 -28.86 2.17
C GLU A 480 19.71 -29.24 3.60
N LEU A 481 19.09 -28.31 4.34
CA LEU A 481 18.55 -28.58 5.67
C LEU A 481 17.51 -29.71 5.64
N ILE A 482 16.53 -29.65 4.73
CA ILE A 482 15.50 -30.69 4.61
C ILE A 482 16.10 -32.04 4.18
N VAL A 483 17.06 -32.03 3.24
CA VAL A 483 17.80 -33.23 2.81
C VAL A 483 18.56 -33.87 3.97
N SER A 484 19.21 -33.07 4.83
CA SER A 484 19.91 -33.57 6.03
C SER A 484 19.01 -34.34 7.00
N LYS A 485 17.68 -34.19 6.87
CA LYS A 485 16.65 -34.85 7.67
C LYS A 485 15.89 -35.94 6.92
N GLY A 486 16.40 -36.37 5.77
CA GLY A 486 15.79 -37.44 4.96
C GLY A 486 14.84 -36.95 3.86
N GLY A 487 14.84 -35.64 3.58
CA GLY A 487 14.21 -35.08 2.40
C GLY A 487 14.81 -35.61 1.10
N LYS A 488 13.97 -35.74 0.07
CA LYS A 488 14.34 -36.23 -1.26
C LYS A 488 13.80 -35.28 -2.31
N SER A 489 14.67 -34.89 -3.23
CA SER A 489 14.24 -34.34 -4.51
C SER A 489 13.80 -35.50 -5.39
N VAL A 490 12.58 -35.40 -5.94
CA VAL A 490 12.03 -36.42 -6.85
C VAL A 490 11.84 -35.88 -8.25
N ASN A 491 11.85 -34.56 -8.44
CA ASN A 491 11.74 -33.90 -9.73
C ASN A 491 13.00 -33.10 -10.01
N LYS A 492 13.55 -33.20 -11.23
CA LYS A 492 14.55 -32.24 -11.69
C LYS A 492 13.82 -30.93 -12.00
N THR A 493 14.19 -29.85 -11.32
CA THR A 493 13.68 -28.52 -11.62
C THR A 493 13.99 -28.16 -13.07
N LYS A 494 12.96 -27.76 -13.84
CA LYS A 494 13.17 -27.24 -15.21
C LYS A 494 13.90 -25.90 -15.06
N ASP A 495 15.17 -25.84 -15.45
CA ASP A 495 15.96 -24.61 -15.41
C ASP A 495 15.51 -23.64 -16.51
N LEU A 496 14.44 -22.90 -16.22
CA LEU A 496 13.92 -21.88 -17.12
C LEU A 496 14.76 -20.60 -17.09
N LYS A 497 15.52 -20.37 -16.02
CA LYS A 497 16.40 -19.19 -15.89
C LYS A 497 17.52 -19.20 -16.91
N ASN A 498 18.21 -20.33 -17.03
CA ASN A 498 19.33 -20.47 -17.98
C ASN A 498 18.90 -21.04 -19.34
N LYS A 499 17.60 -21.22 -19.58
CA LYS A 499 17.09 -21.65 -20.87
C LYS A 499 17.53 -20.68 -21.97
N GLU A 500 18.13 -21.22 -23.03
CA GLU A 500 18.33 -20.52 -24.29
C GLU A 500 16.99 -20.34 -24.99
N LEU A 501 16.69 -19.10 -25.39
CA LEU A 501 15.42 -18.71 -26.00
C LEU A 501 15.64 -18.36 -27.46
N THR A 502 14.68 -18.74 -28.30
CA THR A 502 14.64 -18.33 -29.71
C THR A 502 13.70 -17.13 -29.91
N PHE A 503 13.68 -16.57 -31.12
CA PHE A 503 12.80 -15.45 -31.45
C PHE A 503 11.33 -15.84 -31.27
N GLY A 504 10.55 -15.04 -30.55
CA GLY A 504 9.17 -15.35 -30.18
C GLY A 504 9.00 -16.25 -28.95
N GLU A 505 10.08 -16.58 -28.23
CA GLU A 505 10.01 -17.29 -26.94
C GLU A 505 10.32 -16.33 -25.78
N SER A 506 9.66 -16.56 -24.63
CA SER A 506 9.98 -15.83 -23.39
C SER A 506 9.80 -16.69 -22.14
N VAL A 507 10.49 -16.29 -21.07
CA VAL A 507 10.23 -16.75 -19.72
C VAL A 507 9.79 -15.56 -18.89
N ILE A 508 8.70 -15.73 -18.15
CA ILE A 508 8.02 -14.67 -17.40
C ILE A 508 8.08 -15.04 -15.92
N TRP A 509 8.67 -14.19 -15.09
CA TRP A 509 8.68 -14.33 -13.64
C TRP A 509 7.75 -13.32 -13.01
N TYR A 510 6.96 -13.79 -12.04
CA TYR A 510 6.22 -12.92 -11.15
C TYR A 510 7.13 -12.37 -10.06
N LEU A 511 7.20 -11.05 -9.94
CA LEU A 511 8.07 -10.35 -8.99
C LEU A 511 7.35 -9.78 -7.77
N ASP A 512 6.05 -10.05 -7.57
CA ASP A 512 5.14 -9.50 -6.51
C ASP A 512 4.28 -8.33 -6.98
N HIS A 513 3.13 -8.10 -6.31
CA HIS A 513 2.13 -7.08 -6.62
C HIS A 513 1.83 -6.90 -8.13
N SER A 514 2.40 -5.88 -8.77
CA SER A 514 2.28 -5.56 -10.20
C SER A 514 3.51 -5.97 -11.03
N GLY A 515 4.60 -6.38 -10.38
CA GLY A 515 5.90 -6.55 -11.00
C GLY A 515 6.10 -7.87 -11.74
N TYR A 516 6.75 -7.78 -12.90
CA TYR A 516 7.11 -8.93 -13.73
C TYR A 516 8.49 -8.75 -14.38
N ALA A 517 9.27 -9.83 -14.44
CA ALA A 517 10.46 -9.91 -15.27
C ALA A 517 10.20 -10.81 -16.47
N ILE A 518 10.58 -10.38 -17.67
CA ILE A 518 10.35 -11.10 -18.91
C ILE A 518 11.67 -11.21 -19.66
N LYS A 519 12.24 -12.42 -19.67
CA LYS A 519 13.43 -12.74 -20.46
C LYS A 519 12.98 -13.17 -21.85
N THR A 520 13.52 -12.52 -22.88
CA THR A 520 13.39 -12.91 -24.29
C THR A 520 14.75 -13.38 -24.81
N LYS A 521 14.87 -13.59 -26.13
CA LYS A 521 16.11 -14.07 -26.76
C LYS A 521 17.34 -13.24 -26.36
N ASN A 522 17.25 -11.91 -26.41
CA ASN A 522 18.40 -11.02 -26.21
C ASN A 522 18.19 -9.99 -25.08
N ASN A 523 17.00 -9.93 -24.48
CA ASN A 523 16.63 -8.88 -23.53
C ASN A 523 16.03 -9.44 -22.24
N LEU A 524 16.16 -8.67 -21.17
CA LEU A 524 15.41 -8.83 -19.93
C LEU A 524 14.60 -7.55 -19.68
N LEU A 525 13.29 -7.67 -19.71
CA LEU A 525 12.39 -6.57 -19.35
C LEU A 525 12.00 -6.71 -17.89
N ILE A 526 11.99 -5.60 -17.15
CA ILE A 526 11.55 -5.58 -15.75
C ILE A 526 10.46 -4.52 -15.63
N PHE A 527 9.24 -4.93 -15.33
CA PHE A 527 8.09 -4.05 -15.11
C PHE A 527 7.83 -3.94 -13.61
N ASP A 528 7.59 -2.71 -13.14
CA ASP A 528 7.06 -2.38 -11.81
C ASP A 528 7.67 -3.19 -10.66
N TYR A 529 9.00 -3.16 -10.53
CA TYR A 529 9.72 -3.92 -9.51
C TYR A 529 9.72 -3.25 -8.13
N TRP A 530 9.02 -3.86 -7.17
CA TRP A 530 9.00 -3.44 -5.77
C TRP A 530 9.66 -4.45 -4.82
N GLU A 531 10.55 -3.95 -3.98
CA GLU A 531 11.25 -4.72 -2.95
C GLU A 531 10.43 -4.78 -1.67
N ARG A 532 9.74 -5.91 -1.50
CA ARG A 532 9.00 -6.18 -0.28
C ARG A 532 9.94 -6.62 0.84
N GLN A 533 9.91 -5.88 1.94
CA GLN A 533 10.73 -6.13 3.11
C GLN A 533 10.09 -7.13 4.09
N PRO A 534 10.89 -7.94 4.81
CA PRO A 534 12.35 -8.03 4.72
C PRO A 534 12.81 -8.73 3.42
N LEU A 535 13.97 -8.33 2.90
CA LEU A 535 14.59 -9.03 1.77
C LEU A 535 15.01 -10.45 2.17
N PRO A 536 14.92 -11.43 1.25
CA PRO A 536 15.53 -12.74 1.47
C PRO A 536 17.05 -12.63 1.50
N GLU A 537 17.71 -13.49 2.28
CA GLU A 537 19.18 -13.56 2.36
C GLU A 537 19.82 -13.78 0.98
N ASN A 538 19.18 -14.60 0.14
CA ASN A 538 19.62 -14.95 -1.20
C ASN A 538 18.58 -14.52 -2.26
N GLY A 539 18.29 -13.21 -2.34
CA GLY A 539 17.41 -12.65 -3.38
C GLY A 539 17.93 -12.93 -4.79
N CYS A 540 17.09 -13.52 -5.64
CA CYS A 540 17.41 -13.83 -7.03
C CYS A 540 16.14 -14.00 -7.88
N LEU A 541 16.30 -14.06 -9.20
CA LEU A 541 15.16 -14.14 -10.12
C LEU A 541 14.24 -15.35 -9.82
N ASN A 542 14.82 -16.45 -9.33
CA ASN A 542 14.07 -17.66 -8.98
C ASN A 542 13.12 -17.49 -7.79
N ASN A 543 13.37 -16.56 -6.87
CA ASN A 543 12.43 -16.19 -5.80
C ASN A 543 11.73 -14.85 -6.08
N GLY A 544 11.83 -14.35 -7.32
CA GLY A 544 11.20 -13.12 -7.79
C GLY A 544 11.78 -11.84 -7.20
N TYR A 545 13.01 -11.89 -6.69
CA TYR A 545 13.82 -10.71 -6.38
C TYR A 545 14.83 -10.49 -7.50
N ILE A 546 15.37 -9.28 -7.63
CA ILE A 546 16.38 -8.96 -8.64
C ILE A 546 17.72 -8.75 -7.95
N ASN A 547 18.67 -9.62 -8.24
CA ASN A 547 20.08 -9.39 -7.93
C ASN A 547 20.77 -8.81 -9.18
N PRO A 548 21.27 -7.57 -9.16
CA PRO A 548 21.95 -6.97 -10.32
C PRO A 548 23.12 -7.79 -10.83
N ASP A 549 23.84 -8.51 -9.96
CA ASP A 549 24.98 -9.34 -10.36
C ASP A 549 24.56 -10.54 -11.23
N GLU A 550 23.32 -11.01 -11.09
CA GLU A 550 22.73 -12.10 -11.87
C GLU A 550 22.43 -11.68 -13.32
N ILE A 551 22.19 -10.38 -13.54
CA ILE A 551 21.69 -9.83 -14.81
C ILE A 551 22.63 -8.79 -15.42
N LYS A 552 23.81 -8.56 -14.83
CA LYS A 552 24.77 -7.51 -15.23
C LYS A 552 25.24 -7.57 -16.68
N ASP A 553 25.24 -8.77 -17.25
CA ASP A 553 25.69 -9.05 -18.62
C ASP A 553 24.52 -9.12 -19.63
N MET A 554 23.28 -8.89 -19.18
CA MET A 554 22.08 -8.88 -20.02
C MET A 554 21.77 -7.47 -20.54
N ASN A 555 21.02 -7.39 -21.65
CA ASN A 555 20.40 -6.14 -22.07
C ASN A 555 19.10 -5.94 -21.27
N VAL A 556 19.12 -5.01 -20.32
CA VAL A 556 18.03 -4.80 -19.36
C VAL A 556 17.25 -3.55 -19.75
N THR A 557 15.93 -3.64 -19.79
CA THR A 557 15.06 -2.46 -19.89
C THR A 557 14.08 -2.46 -18.73
N VAL A 558 14.16 -1.44 -17.89
CA VAL A 558 13.30 -1.27 -16.71
C VAL A 558 12.16 -0.33 -17.07
N PHE A 559 10.93 -0.77 -16.82
CA PHE A 559 9.70 -0.02 -17.02
C PHE A 559 9.10 0.30 -15.66
N VAL A 560 8.79 1.58 -15.45
CA VAL A 560 8.04 2.05 -14.29
C VAL A 560 6.80 2.76 -14.79
N SER A 561 5.64 2.17 -14.54
CA SER A 561 4.37 2.68 -15.07
C SER A 561 3.96 4.01 -14.44
N HIS A 562 4.12 4.19 -13.12
CA HIS A 562 3.65 5.39 -12.42
C HIS A 562 4.42 5.70 -11.11
N THR A 563 4.13 6.84 -10.48
CA THR A 563 4.90 7.44 -9.37
C THR A 563 4.70 6.82 -7.98
N HIS A 564 3.70 5.94 -7.77
CA HIS A 564 3.36 5.43 -6.43
C HIS A 564 4.35 4.38 -5.91
N MET A 565 4.64 4.43 -4.60
CA MET A 565 5.72 3.69 -3.92
C MET A 565 5.51 2.17 -3.77
N ASP A 566 4.43 1.62 -4.31
CA ASP A 566 4.12 0.18 -4.37
C ASP A 566 4.39 -0.44 -5.75
N HIS A 567 4.78 0.36 -6.75
CA HIS A 567 5.12 -0.13 -8.08
C HIS A 567 6.60 -0.09 -8.40
N PHE A 568 7.40 0.69 -7.68
CA PHE A 568 8.84 0.55 -7.80
C PHE A 568 9.59 0.94 -6.54
N SER A 569 10.74 0.31 -6.35
CA SER A 569 11.72 0.72 -5.34
C SER A 569 12.80 1.58 -6.00
N GLN A 570 13.18 2.70 -5.37
CA GLN A 570 14.22 3.59 -5.92
C GLN A 570 15.59 2.90 -6.12
N VAL A 571 15.82 1.76 -5.46
CA VAL A 571 17.02 0.91 -5.63
C VAL A 571 17.26 0.50 -7.10
N ILE A 572 16.21 0.46 -7.94
CA ILE A 572 16.38 0.14 -9.35
C ILE A 572 17.32 1.12 -10.06
N PHE A 573 17.40 2.37 -9.58
CA PHE A 573 18.25 3.40 -10.18
C PHE A 573 19.73 3.19 -9.85
N ASP A 574 20.04 2.51 -8.74
CA ASP A 574 21.41 2.14 -8.38
C ASP A 574 21.97 1.04 -9.30
N TRP A 575 21.11 0.37 -10.09
CA TRP A 575 21.53 -0.67 -11.01
C TRP A 575 22.31 -0.12 -12.22
N LYS A 576 22.22 1.18 -12.51
CA LYS A 576 22.98 1.81 -13.60
C LYS A 576 24.49 1.63 -13.47
N ASP A 577 24.98 1.56 -12.24
CA ASP A 577 26.41 1.44 -11.96
C ASP A 577 26.87 -0.04 -11.97
N LYS A 578 25.92 -0.99 -11.99
CA LYS A 578 26.19 -2.43 -11.91
C LYS A 578 25.89 -3.19 -13.21
N ILE A 579 24.91 -2.73 -13.97
CA ILE A 579 24.42 -3.39 -15.19
C ILE A 579 24.93 -2.61 -16.41
N LYS A 580 25.68 -3.29 -17.28
CA LYS A 580 26.39 -2.63 -18.38
C LYS A 580 25.45 -2.00 -19.41
N ASN A 581 24.38 -2.71 -19.77
CA ASN A 581 23.44 -2.33 -20.82
C ASN A 581 22.04 -2.20 -20.21
N ILE A 582 21.79 -1.11 -19.49
CA ILE A 582 20.49 -0.83 -18.86
C ILE A 582 19.84 0.42 -19.45
N ASN A 583 18.55 0.32 -19.76
CA ASN A 583 17.71 1.44 -20.15
C ASN A 583 16.54 1.57 -19.19
N TYR A 584 16.07 2.80 -18.98
CA TYR A 584 14.90 3.10 -18.17
C TYR A 584 13.80 3.74 -19.02
N VAL A 585 12.57 3.28 -18.85
CA VAL A 585 11.37 3.86 -19.43
C VAL A 585 10.42 4.19 -18.28
N LEU A 586 10.18 5.47 -18.06
CA LEU A 586 9.29 5.94 -17.01
C LEU A 586 8.00 6.46 -17.65
N GLY A 587 6.85 6.08 -17.11
CA GLY A 587 5.54 6.56 -17.53
C GLY A 587 5.21 7.96 -17.04
N PHE A 588 6.18 8.65 -16.44
CA PHE A 588 6.06 9.97 -15.83
C PHE A 588 7.40 10.70 -15.87
N GLU A 589 7.36 12.02 -15.74
CA GLU A 589 8.57 12.81 -15.54
C GLU A 589 9.05 12.65 -14.09
N HIS A 590 10.29 12.20 -13.93
CA HIS A 590 10.93 12.00 -12.63
C HIS A 590 12.20 12.84 -12.52
N ASN A 591 12.39 13.48 -11.37
CA ASN A 591 13.60 14.22 -11.05
C ASN A 591 14.66 13.24 -10.50
N THR A 592 15.53 12.74 -11.38
CA THR A 592 16.54 11.73 -11.06
C THR A 592 17.81 11.98 -11.86
N ASP A 593 18.96 11.55 -11.31
CA ASP A 593 20.28 11.66 -11.94
C ASP A 593 20.55 10.51 -12.94
N ILE A 594 19.49 9.87 -13.44
CA ILE A 594 19.59 8.79 -14.43
C ILE A 594 19.01 9.24 -15.77
N ASP A 595 19.59 8.76 -16.86
CA ASP A 595 18.99 8.90 -18.18
C ASP A 595 17.82 7.93 -18.31
N TYR A 596 16.65 8.46 -18.69
CA TYR A 596 15.46 7.66 -18.94
C TYR A 596 14.68 8.19 -20.15
N ALA A 597 13.89 7.31 -20.76
CA ALA A 597 12.94 7.67 -21.80
C ALA A 597 11.56 7.92 -21.20
N PHE A 598 11.04 9.13 -21.40
CA PHE A 598 9.62 9.44 -21.28
C PHE A 598 9.04 9.61 -22.69
N ILE A 599 8.04 8.79 -23.03
CA ILE A 599 7.44 8.74 -24.36
C ILE A 599 5.97 9.17 -24.20
N PRO A 600 5.47 10.17 -24.94
CA PRO A 600 4.06 10.53 -24.88
C PRO A 600 3.14 9.36 -25.26
N ALA A 601 1.94 9.31 -24.68
CA ALA A 601 0.97 8.28 -24.98
C ALA A 601 0.62 8.26 -26.48
N ARG A 602 0.44 7.06 -27.05
CA ARG A 602 0.21 6.80 -28.47
C ARG A 602 1.37 7.13 -29.41
N GLU A 603 2.52 7.54 -28.88
CA GLU A 603 3.77 7.59 -29.66
C GLU A 603 4.54 6.28 -29.53
N THR A 604 5.22 5.90 -30.61
CA THR A 604 6.09 4.71 -30.63
C THR A 604 7.54 5.16 -30.77
N LYS A 605 8.41 4.71 -29.86
CA LYS A 605 9.87 4.94 -29.95
C LYS A 605 10.66 3.67 -29.66
N MET A 606 11.90 3.64 -30.15
CA MET A 606 12.88 2.64 -29.79
C MET A 606 13.65 3.10 -28.54
N VAL A 607 13.80 2.21 -27.57
CA VAL A 607 14.65 2.39 -26.39
C VAL A 607 15.59 1.19 -26.35
N GLY A 608 16.84 1.40 -26.74
CA GLY A 608 17.73 0.29 -27.12
C GLY A 608 17.09 -0.55 -28.24
N ASP A 609 17.02 -1.86 -28.03
CA ASP A 609 16.39 -2.82 -28.96
C ASP A 609 14.89 -3.02 -28.73
N VAL A 610 14.30 -2.26 -27.80
CA VAL A 610 12.91 -2.43 -27.37
C VAL A 610 12.03 -1.36 -27.99
N LYS A 611 10.98 -1.77 -28.71
CA LYS A 611 9.99 -0.86 -29.28
C LYS A 611 8.87 -0.64 -28.26
N VAL A 612 8.67 0.61 -27.84
CA VAL A 612 7.74 0.98 -26.77
C VAL A 612 6.67 1.93 -27.30
N THR A 613 5.42 1.63 -27.00
CA THR A 613 4.25 2.48 -27.28
C THR A 613 3.44 2.62 -25.99
N PRO A 614 3.56 3.74 -25.27
CA PRO A 614 2.77 3.94 -24.07
C PRO A 614 1.31 4.27 -24.37
N VAL A 615 0.42 3.97 -23.44
CA VAL A 615 -0.98 4.41 -23.40
C VAL A 615 -1.21 5.27 -22.17
N THR A 616 -2.29 6.04 -22.17
CA THR A 616 -2.64 6.84 -20.99
C THR A 616 -2.88 5.93 -19.80
N SER A 617 -2.63 6.42 -18.59
CA SER A 617 -3.14 5.80 -17.37
C SER A 617 -4.24 6.68 -16.77
N ASN A 618 -5.04 6.12 -15.86
CA ASN A 618 -6.07 6.89 -15.15
C ASN A 618 -5.49 7.74 -14.01
N ASP A 619 -4.22 7.52 -13.69
CA ASP A 619 -3.45 8.20 -12.65
C ASP A 619 -2.27 8.98 -13.28
N SER A 620 -1.24 9.31 -12.49
CA SER A 620 -0.07 10.09 -12.93
C SER A 620 0.98 9.27 -13.71
N GLY A 621 0.60 8.22 -14.44
CA GLY A 621 1.52 7.34 -15.16
C GLY A 621 1.07 6.92 -16.57
N GLN A 622 1.63 5.82 -17.05
CA GLN A 622 1.33 5.22 -18.36
C GLN A 622 1.33 3.68 -18.31
N GLY A 623 0.49 3.07 -19.12
CA GLY A 623 0.63 1.67 -19.53
C GLY A 623 1.60 1.54 -20.70
N PHE A 624 2.18 0.36 -20.91
CA PHE A 624 3.15 0.11 -21.98
C PHE A 624 2.73 -1.06 -22.88
N TYR A 625 2.75 -0.80 -24.19
CA TYR A 625 2.77 -1.84 -25.20
C TYR A 625 4.19 -1.97 -25.76
N VAL A 626 4.78 -3.17 -25.64
CA VAL A 626 6.20 -3.43 -25.90
C VAL A 626 6.35 -4.52 -26.95
N GLU A 627 7.20 -4.29 -27.96
CA GLU A 627 7.62 -5.30 -28.93
C GLU A 627 9.15 -5.50 -28.84
N VAL A 628 9.57 -6.74 -28.58
CA VAL A 628 10.99 -7.11 -28.49
C VAL A 628 11.18 -8.57 -28.86
N ASP A 629 12.24 -8.90 -29.62
CA ASP A 629 12.61 -10.28 -29.97
C ASP A 629 11.45 -11.17 -30.49
N GLY A 630 10.45 -10.57 -31.15
CA GLY A 630 9.30 -11.27 -31.69
C GLY A 630 8.16 -11.56 -30.70
N VAL A 631 8.21 -10.95 -29.52
CA VAL A 631 7.20 -11.05 -28.46
C VAL A 631 6.54 -9.69 -28.27
N LYS A 632 5.20 -9.69 -28.18
CA LYS A 632 4.36 -8.49 -28.00
C LYS A 632 3.67 -8.50 -26.64
N ILE A 633 4.00 -7.53 -25.81
CA ILE A 633 3.61 -7.51 -24.39
C ILE A 633 2.77 -6.26 -24.14
N PHE A 634 1.62 -6.44 -23.50
CA PHE A 634 0.81 -5.34 -22.97
C PHE A 634 0.84 -5.36 -21.45
N HIS A 635 1.42 -4.31 -20.86
CA HIS A 635 1.41 -4.05 -19.43
C HIS A 635 0.57 -2.80 -19.17
N PRO A 636 -0.63 -2.91 -18.57
CA PRO A 636 -1.55 -1.79 -18.47
C PRO A 636 -1.12 -0.72 -17.45
N GLY A 637 -0.22 -1.04 -16.51
CA GLY A 637 -0.06 -0.20 -15.31
C GLY A 637 -1.42 -0.07 -14.60
N ASP A 638 -1.76 1.13 -14.17
CA ASP A 638 -3.07 1.46 -13.57
C ASP A 638 -4.17 1.82 -14.60
N HIS A 639 -3.90 1.63 -15.89
CA HIS A 639 -4.87 1.92 -16.93
C HIS A 639 -6.02 0.90 -16.93
N THR A 640 -7.15 1.28 -16.35
CA THR A 640 -8.33 0.43 -16.18
C THR A 640 -9.63 1.12 -16.59
N ASN A 641 -10.74 0.40 -16.55
CA ASN A 641 -12.03 1.04 -16.67
C ASN A 641 -12.55 1.48 -15.29
N ILE A 642 -12.81 2.78 -15.14
CA ILE A 642 -13.25 3.40 -13.87
C ILE A 642 -14.76 3.68 -13.80
N SER A 643 -15.52 3.38 -14.87
CA SER A 643 -16.96 3.63 -14.92
C SER A 643 -17.72 2.51 -15.64
N ARG A 644 -18.92 2.19 -15.17
CA ARG A 644 -19.81 1.19 -15.80
C ARG A 644 -20.24 1.57 -17.21
N ASP A 645 -20.17 2.85 -17.58
CA ASP A 645 -20.49 3.33 -18.93
C ASP A 645 -19.34 3.14 -19.94
N MET A 646 -18.26 2.46 -19.54
CA MET A 646 -17.03 2.22 -20.32
C MET A 646 -16.31 3.52 -20.72
N CYS A 647 -15.29 3.89 -19.95
CA CYS A 647 -14.53 5.13 -20.15
C CYS A 647 -14.00 5.26 -21.62
N PRO A 648 -14.33 6.35 -22.34
CA PRO A 648 -13.91 6.54 -23.73
C PRO A 648 -12.38 6.60 -23.91
N ASN A 649 -11.65 7.19 -22.97
CA ASN A 649 -10.18 7.24 -23.04
C ASN A 649 -9.59 5.83 -22.94
N TYR A 650 -10.03 5.06 -21.94
CA TYR A 650 -9.63 3.67 -21.76
C TYR A 650 -9.94 2.81 -23.00
N THR A 651 -11.20 2.79 -23.42
CA THR A 651 -11.61 1.99 -24.58
C THR A 651 -10.94 2.46 -25.88
N GLY A 652 -10.67 3.76 -26.00
CA GLY A 652 -9.97 4.35 -27.14
C GLY A 652 -8.51 3.90 -27.23
N ASP A 653 -7.78 3.86 -26.11
CA ASP A 653 -6.39 3.39 -26.07
C ASP A 653 -6.27 1.90 -26.38
N ILE A 654 -7.15 1.08 -25.79
CA ILE A 654 -7.21 -0.36 -26.10
C ILE A 654 -7.48 -0.58 -27.59
N LYS A 655 -8.46 0.12 -28.18
CA LYS A 655 -8.76 0.03 -29.62
C LYS A 655 -7.58 0.47 -30.47
N PHE A 656 -6.97 1.61 -30.14
CA PHE A 656 -5.79 2.14 -30.83
C PHE A 656 -4.67 1.10 -30.91
N LEU A 657 -4.33 0.44 -29.78
CA LEU A 657 -3.30 -0.61 -29.77
C LEU A 657 -3.67 -1.78 -30.69
N THR A 658 -4.93 -2.22 -30.69
CA THR A 658 -5.38 -3.34 -31.53
C THR A 658 -5.44 -2.99 -33.02
N GLU A 659 -5.71 -1.73 -33.36
CA GLU A 659 -5.68 -1.22 -34.74
C GLU A 659 -4.23 -1.13 -35.27
N MET A 660 -3.27 -0.77 -34.41
CA MET A 660 -1.85 -0.74 -34.76
C MET A 660 -1.25 -2.12 -35.00
N ASN A 661 -1.71 -3.17 -34.29
CA ASN A 661 -1.08 -4.48 -34.34
C ASN A 661 -2.04 -5.61 -33.93
N LYS A 662 -2.42 -6.49 -34.86
CA LYS A 662 -3.57 -7.42 -34.74
C LYS A 662 -3.46 -8.57 -33.72
N LYS A 663 -2.38 -8.71 -32.95
CA LYS A 663 -2.22 -9.84 -32.00
C LYS A 663 -1.27 -9.47 -30.87
N THR A 664 -1.76 -9.50 -29.63
CA THR A 664 -0.96 -9.41 -28.40
C THR A 664 -0.52 -10.81 -28.00
N ASP A 665 0.71 -10.99 -27.55
CA ASP A 665 1.20 -12.31 -27.11
C ASP A 665 0.94 -12.50 -25.61
N ILE A 666 1.40 -11.55 -24.80
CA ILE A 666 1.28 -11.56 -23.35
C ILE A 666 0.54 -10.29 -22.94
N ALA A 667 -0.58 -10.43 -22.23
CA ALA A 667 -1.26 -9.29 -21.63
C ALA A 667 -1.35 -9.47 -20.11
N PHE A 668 -1.01 -8.42 -19.38
CA PHE A 668 -1.30 -8.33 -17.96
C PHE A 668 -2.67 -7.68 -17.75
N TYR A 669 -3.36 -8.05 -16.68
CA TYR A 669 -4.64 -7.46 -16.33
C TYR A 669 -4.78 -7.21 -14.82
N PRO A 670 -5.26 -6.02 -14.42
CA PRO A 670 -5.47 -5.70 -13.02
C PRO A 670 -6.66 -6.49 -12.49
N VAL A 671 -6.48 -7.09 -11.30
CA VAL A 671 -7.58 -7.76 -10.58
C VAL A 671 -8.08 -6.97 -9.39
N THR A 672 -7.23 -6.10 -8.85
CA THR A 672 -7.54 -5.05 -7.89
C THR A 672 -6.67 -3.85 -8.22
N GLY A 673 -6.69 -2.78 -7.41
CA GLY A 673 -5.72 -1.70 -7.58
C GLY A 673 -6.04 -0.48 -6.74
N CYS A 674 -5.11 0.46 -6.73
CA CYS A 674 -5.15 1.64 -5.91
C CYS A 674 -6.38 2.50 -6.27
N ARG A 675 -7.30 2.66 -5.31
CA ARG A 675 -8.53 3.47 -5.42
C ARG A 675 -9.64 2.93 -6.34
N PHE A 676 -9.60 1.69 -6.81
CA PHE A 676 -10.73 1.12 -7.58
C PHE A 676 -11.90 0.74 -6.67
N GLN A 677 -12.87 1.63 -6.51
CA GLN A 677 -14.05 1.38 -5.67
C GLN A 677 -15.11 0.50 -6.36
N ASP A 678 -15.17 0.51 -7.71
CA ASP A 678 -16.16 -0.28 -8.47
C ASP A 678 -15.52 -1.48 -9.19
N LYS A 679 -15.49 -2.63 -8.52
CA LYS A 679 -15.01 -3.90 -9.09
C LYS A 679 -15.77 -4.34 -10.33
N VAL A 680 -17.04 -3.94 -10.48
CA VAL A 680 -17.84 -4.29 -11.66
C VAL A 680 -17.30 -3.55 -12.87
N ALA A 681 -17.05 -2.24 -12.73
CA ALA A 681 -16.46 -1.44 -13.79
C ALA A 681 -15.06 -1.96 -14.19
N LEU A 682 -14.21 -2.30 -13.20
CA LEU A 682 -12.90 -2.89 -13.43
C LEU A 682 -13.01 -4.18 -14.25
N ASN A 683 -13.86 -5.12 -13.81
CA ASN A 683 -14.04 -6.40 -14.50
C ASN A 683 -14.57 -6.22 -15.92
N MET A 684 -15.52 -5.30 -16.14
CA MET A 684 -16.02 -4.96 -17.49
C MET A 684 -14.90 -4.44 -18.39
N GLY A 685 -14.01 -3.59 -17.85
CA GLY A 685 -12.85 -3.06 -18.56
C GLY A 685 -11.85 -4.16 -18.94
N THR A 686 -11.44 -4.96 -17.95
CA THR A 686 -10.55 -6.10 -18.15
C THR A 686 -11.12 -7.07 -19.18
N GLU A 687 -12.41 -7.38 -19.09
CA GLU A 687 -13.10 -8.24 -20.04
C GLU A 687 -13.07 -7.65 -21.46
N PHE A 688 -13.32 -6.35 -21.60
CA PHE A 688 -13.23 -5.62 -22.86
C PHE A 688 -11.80 -5.65 -23.44
N ALA A 689 -10.78 -5.34 -22.64
CA ALA A 689 -9.40 -5.34 -23.12
C ALA A 689 -8.95 -6.72 -23.59
N LEU A 690 -9.20 -7.76 -22.78
CA LEU A 690 -8.82 -9.13 -23.09
C LEU A 690 -9.58 -9.67 -24.33
N LYS A 691 -10.87 -9.35 -24.50
CA LYS A 691 -11.64 -9.68 -25.72
C LYS A 691 -11.12 -8.96 -26.96
N THR A 692 -10.71 -7.71 -26.81
CA THR A 692 -10.28 -6.88 -27.93
C THR A 692 -8.87 -7.27 -28.39
N MET A 693 -7.95 -7.48 -27.43
CA MET A 693 -6.54 -7.79 -27.69
C MET A 693 -6.28 -9.26 -28.03
N MET A 694 -7.15 -10.16 -27.57
CA MET A 694 -7.05 -11.62 -27.72
C MET A 694 -5.63 -12.15 -27.45
N PRO A 695 -5.09 -11.93 -26.24
CA PRO A 695 -3.73 -12.34 -25.92
C PRO A 695 -3.57 -13.86 -25.92
N SER A 696 -2.39 -14.36 -26.28
CA SER A 696 -2.06 -15.79 -26.17
C SER A 696 -1.91 -16.23 -24.70
N ILE A 697 -1.40 -15.37 -23.83
CA ILE A 697 -1.33 -15.57 -22.37
C ILE A 697 -1.88 -14.34 -21.68
N ALA A 698 -2.76 -14.54 -20.70
CA ALA A 698 -3.24 -13.50 -19.81
C ALA A 698 -2.75 -13.76 -18.38
N LEU A 699 -2.11 -12.76 -17.74
CA LEU A 699 -1.56 -12.84 -16.38
C LEU A 699 -2.15 -11.74 -15.46
N PRO A 700 -2.65 -12.08 -14.26
CA PRO A 700 -3.22 -11.11 -13.34
C PRO A 700 -2.15 -10.33 -12.60
N MET A 701 -2.38 -9.04 -12.35
CA MET A 701 -1.51 -8.15 -11.56
C MET A 701 -2.32 -7.38 -10.51
N HIS A 702 -1.64 -6.71 -9.57
CA HIS A 702 -2.21 -6.00 -8.43
C HIS A 702 -2.97 -6.88 -7.44
N GLY A 703 -2.27 -7.84 -6.84
CA GLY A 703 -2.82 -8.74 -5.83
C GLY A 703 -2.70 -8.21 -4.40
N THR A 704 -1.63 -7.45 -4.12
CA THR A 704 -1.34 -6.87 -2.79
C THR A 704 -1.58 -7.87 -1.65
N ASP A 705 -0.86 -9.00 -1.65
CA ASP A 705 -0.97 -10.12 -0.70
C ASP A 705 -2.13 -11.08 -0.95
N ASN A 706 -2.97 -10.80 -1.94
CA ASN A 706 -4.11 -11.61 -2.30
C ASN A 706 -3.86 -12.41 -3.59
N GLU A 707 -2.63 -12.86 -3.84
CA GLU A 707 -2.30 -13.67 -5.03
C GLU A 707 -3.11 -14.98 -5.08
N TYR A 708 -3.64 -15.44 -3.95
CA TYR A 708 -4.57 -16.56 -3.92
C TYR A 708 -5.88 -16.29 -4.70
N GLU A 709 -6.31 -15.03 -4.79
CA GLU A 709 -7.49 -14.62 -5.57
C GLU A 709 -7.22 -14.60 -7.08
N TYR A 710 -5.96 -14.52 -7.51
CA TYR A 710 -5.59 -14.58 -8.93
C TYR A 710 -6.14 -15.84 -9.59
N LYS A 711 -6.07 -16.98 -8.89
CA LYS A 711 -6.65 -18.23 -9.38
C LYS A 711 -8.15 -18.10 -9.62
N ARG A 712 -8.90 -17.62 -8.63
CA ARG A 712 -10.36 -17.50 -8.71
C ARG A 712 -10.77 -16.59 -9.88
N ILE A 713 -10.11 -15.45 -10.00
CA ILE A 713 -10.42 -14.45 -11.03
C ILE A 713 -10.02 -14.95 -12.42
N ALA A 714 -8.86 -15.61 -12.54
CA ALA A 714 -8.46 -16.26 -13.78
C ALA A 714 -9.45 -17.35 -14.20
N GLU A 715 -9.94 -18.17 -13.27
CA GLU A 715 -10.95 -19.20 -13.53
C GLU A 715 -12.31 -18.60 -13.93
N GLU A 716 -12.73 -17.51 -13.27
CA GLU A 716 -13.95 -16.76 -13.58
C GLU A 716 -13.88 -16.19 -15.01
N PHE A 717 -12.81 -15.48 -15.35
CA PHE A 717 -12.62 -14.94 -16.70
C PHE A 717 -12.44 -16.03 -17.75
N ASN A 718 -11.78 -17.14 -17.43
CA ASN A 718 -11.65 -18.26 -18.36
C ASN A 718 -13.03 -18.84 -18.74
N SER A 719 -13.94 -18.94 -17.76
CA SER A 719 -15.29 -19.45 -18.00
C SER A 719 -16.13 -18.55 -18.93
N SER A 720 -15.89 -17.23 -18.92
CA SER A 720 -16.65 -16.25 -19.70
C SER A 720 -15.99 -15.89 -21.04
N LEU A 721 -14.66 -15.84 -21.11
CA LEU A 721 -13.91 -15.27 -22.24
C LEU A 721 -13.35 -16.31 -23.22
N LYS A 722 -13.19 -17.57 -22.80
CA LYS A 722 -12.60 -18.65 -23.63
C LYS A 722 -11.24 -18.28 -24.26
N ILE A 723 -10.47 -17.41 -23.60
CA ILE A 723 -9.09 -17.11 -24.02
C ILE A 723 -8.25 -18.34 -23.73
N GLU A 724 -7.53 -18.83 -24.73
CA GLU A 724 -6.69 -20.01 -24.64
C GLU A 724 -5.45 -19.69 -23.79
N SER A 725 -5.56 -19.97 -22.47
CA SER A 725 -4.52 -19.93 -21.42
C SER A 725 -4.43 -18.70 -20.51
N PHE A 726 -5.47 -18.50 -19.68
CA PHE A 726 -5.29 -17.81 -18.41
C PHE A 726 -4.25 -18.50 -17.53
N LYS A 727 -3.25 -17.75 -17.07
CA LYS A 727 -2.23 -18.19 -16.10
C LYS A 727 -2.33 -17.34 -14.84
N TYR A 728 -1.85 -17.86 -13.72
CA TYR A 728 -1.80 -17.12 -12.46
C TYR A 728 -0.60 -17.57 -11.62
N PRO A 729 0.14 -16.63 -11.01
CA PRO A 729 1.09 -16.97 -9.96
C PRO A 729 0.36 -17.14 -8.61
N LEU A 730 0.92 -17.96 -7.73
CA LEU A 730 0.51 -18.11 -6.33
C LEU A 730 1.60 -17.66 -5.36
N ASN A 731 2.85 -17.64 -5.82
CA ASN A 731 4.02 -17.21 -5.05
C ASN A 731 4.94 -16.32 -5.89
N ARG A 732 5.62 -15.39 -5.23
CA ARG A 732 6.73 -14.63 -5.81
C ARG A 732 7.78 -15.60 -6.38
N GLY A 733 8.28 -15.32 -7.59
CA GLY A 733 9.18 -16.21 -8.32
C GLY A 733 8.49 -17.31 -9.14
N ASP A 734 7.16 -17.46 -9.07
CA ASP A 734 6.46 -18.33 -10.03
C ASP A 734 6.78 -17.88 -11.46
N ARG A 735 7.10 -18.86 -12.33
CA ARG A 735 7.56 -18.55 -13.68
C ARG A 735 6.87 -19.39 -14.75
N PHE A 736 6.62 -18.74 -15.89
CA PHE A 736 5.87 -19.26 -17.03
C PHE A 736 6.73 -19.22 -18.29
N PHE A 737 6.53 -20.19 -19.17
CA PHE A 737 7.17 -20.20 -20.49
C PHE A 737 6.14 -19.85 -21.56
N TYR A 738 6.51 -18.98 -22.47
CA TYR A 738 5.73 -18.62 -23.65
C TYR A 738 6.50 -18.95 -24.92
N LYS A 739 5.77 -19.41 -25.93
CA LYS A 739 6.25 -19.59 -27.29
C LYS A 739 5.19 -19.14 -28.28
N ASN A 740 5.57 -18.29 -29.23
CA ASN A 740 4.66 -17.80 -30.25
C ASN A 740 3.99 -18.95 -31.02
N GLY A 741 2.66 -18.94 -31.04
CA GLY A 741 1.83 -19.98 -31.66
C GLY A 741 1.53 -21.19 -30.78
N ASP A 742 2.11 -21.27 -29.58
CA ASP A 742 1.75 -22.27 -28.57
C ASP A 742 0.58 -21.71 -27.74
N SER A 743 -0.48 -22.50 -27.54
CA SER A 743 -1.70 -22.06 -26.83
C SER A 743 -1.52 -21.93 -25.32
N GLY A 744 -0.27 -21.80 -24.84
CA GLY A 744 0.10 -21.70 -23.43
C GLY A 744 -0.32 -22.89 -22.55
N LEU A 745 -0.93 -23.93 -23.09
CA LEU A 745 -1.21 -25.17 -22.38
C LEU A 745 0.11 -25.89 -22.14
N ALA A 746 0.50 -26.02 -20.86
CA ALA A 746 1.50 -27.01 -20.51
C ALA A 746 0.93 -28.37 -20.92
N LYS A 747 1.49 -29.00 -21.95
CA LYS A 747 1.35 -30.45 -22.10
C LYS A 747 1.87 -31.03 -20.78
N LYS A 748 1.03 -31.84 -20.12
CA LYS A 748 1.42 -32.63 -18.96
C LYS A 748 2.45 -33.66 -19.44
N ASP A 749 3.69 -33.23 -19.54
CA ASP A 749 4.88 -34.08 -19.66
C ASP A 749 5.94 -33.64 -18.63
#